data_AF-V5TTH6-F1
#
_entry.id   AF-V5TTH6-F1
#
_cell.length_a   1.000
_cell.length_b   1.000
_cell.length_c   1.000
_cell.angle_alpha   90.00
_cell.angle_beta   90.00
_cell.angle_gamma   90.00
#
_symmetry.space_group_name_H-M   'P 1'
#
loop_
_entity.id
_entity.type
_entity.pdbx_description
1 polymer ?
#
loop_
_entity_poly.entity_id
_entity_poly.type
_entity_poly.pdbx_seq_one_letter_code
_entity_poly.pdbx_strand_id
1 'polypeptide(L)'
;MKIVKPLRLSVLNRPFRWEGKNYLGVSVIALADMGPSPKLRPEVELWQLAASELQTSGGIIDMAIPKVRAEFLATGHAYTHHQQEKTACAVRIDVENLSKSLAVFGDRYWAGSKMTLPRPFDEMRLDWSRAYGGEGYEENPHGVGFRPEIHQGHEFRRLPNIEPFEGRMISPKQKPEPASFGPLDILWPRRFSRMGKKYDASWLQNDFPGFAKDIDWKVFNAASPDQWWQDRDSLPPQAKWRIWNMHPEKPLQEGTLPPWQARCFINRQRGDDTLFEEVALRATTVWFFPHLEQMMLIWQGHIRINEDDAADVLQLLPAMEKVGASRSVNHYRKVLAQRMDKEKGALFAFREKDLVPEDAIGPWIDSEVEESASPMRDNMNNRASQLREQHRARIEASGGDVNDLLGDFEDPAMPKLDELPEFIEKMEKQAAEMQVKAEARKREMEARFPQGNNDDNQPRGPEAMHRMQEMLYRNRDSLGEKKLAQSRDALHKMYLMSVQHQPPARRLKGDLAQIIRQRAERTLAQGGDFSGMDLTGVDFSGMDLRGADFSKALLECADLSHCQLDGANFRGAMLARAELHHTSLRDCNFEGASLALAQCCHSDFSGARFKDTQLQETLLDDCVFDDATLEGLLFRETWFTRCRFHRATLDGCVFLELTLPGLDFRHARLNKTTFVKSTLEAADFSDATLDSCSFVETHADEARFISATWITCAAASESTLNRADFTHATLRQSNLRQTALCCARFELAKLENTDLSEANCRGANFQRASLVGSLFIRTDFREVDFTDANLMGALLQKSQLGGADFNGANLFRADLSQTFTNGETRMSGAFTKRVKTLPKRDGEVV
;
A
#
# COMPACT_ATOMS: atom_id res chain seq x y z
N MET A 1 7.54 -6.53 -9.78
CA MET A 1 8.21 -7.49 -8.87
C MET A 1 7.75 -7.29 -7.43
N LYS A 2 7.15 -8.30 -6.80
CA LYS A 2 6.77 -8.31 -5.37
C LYS A 2 7.88 -8.97 -4.53
N ILE A 3 8.31 -8.32 -3.46
CA ILE A 3 9.37 -8.84 -2.58
C ILE A 3 8.71 -9.53 -1.37
N VAL A 4 8.99 -10.81 -1.17
CA VAL A 4 8.44 -11.62 -0.08
C VAL A 4 9.61 -11.99 0.83
N LYS A 5 9.75 -11.37 2.00
CA LYS A 5 10.96 -11.47 2.83
C LYS A 5 10.64 -11.62 4.32
N PRO A 6 11.58 -12.10 5.15
CA PRO A 6 11.46 -12.03 6.61
C PRO A 6 11.65 -10.59 7.12
N LEU A 7 11.34 -10.32 8.39
CA LEU A 7 11.41 -8.96 8.96
C LEU A 7 12.83 -8.55 9.36
N ARG A 8 13.76 -9.52 9.41
CA ARG A 8 15.17 -9.32 9.81
C ARG A 8 16.16 -9.26 8.64
N LEU A 9 15.70 -9.41 7.39
CA LEU A 9 16.53 -9.25 6.19
C LEU A 9 16.05 -8.08 5.33
N SER A 10 17.01 -7.30 4.84
CA SER A 10 16.80 -6.27 3.83
C SER A 10 17.29 -6.76 2.47
N VAL A 11 16.67 -6.27 1.40
CA VAL A 11 17.07 -6.59 0.03
C VAL A 11 17.14 -5.36 -0.83
N LEU A 12 18.27 -5.20 -1.51
CA LEU A 12 18.44 -4.28 -2.62
C LEU A 12 18.47 -5.07 -3.92
N ASN A 13 17.84 -4.52 -4.96
CA ASN A 13 17.85 -5.12 -6.28
C ASN A 13 18.04 -4.02 -7.33
N ARG A 14 18.78 -4.34 -8.38
CA ARG A 14 19.05 -3.40 -9.47
C ARG A 14 19.21 -4.14 -10.80
N PRO A 15 18.31 -3.91 -11.76
CA PRO A 15 18.55 -4.33 -13.13
C PRO A 15 19.74 -3.57 -13.72
N PHE A 16 20.59 -4.27 -14.46
CA PHE A 16 21.67 -3.67 -15.23
C PHE A 16 21.91 -4.44 -16.52
N ARG A 17 22.40 -3.73 -17.54
CA ARG A 17 22.73 -4.31 -18.84
C ARG A 17 24.25 -4.37 -19.03
N TRP A 18 24.73 -5.50 -19.52
CA TRP A 18 26.14 -5.73 -19.83
C TRP A 18 26.30 -6.63 -21.05
N GLU A 19 27.12 -6.19 -22.02
CA GLU A 19 27.37 -6.90 -23.28
C GLU A 19 26.08 -7.38 -23.98
N GLY A 20 25.14 -6.44 -24.14
CA GLY A 20 23.83 -6.71 -24.75
C GLY A 20 22.86 -7.57 -23.91
N LYS A 21 23.25 -8.08 -22.74
CA LYS A 21 22.43 -8.94 -21.88
C LYS A 21 21.91 -8.22 -20.65
N ASN A 22 20.70 -8.56 -20.21
CA ASN A 22 20.06 -8.00 -19.03
C ASN A 22 20.31 -8.90 -17.80
N TYR A 23 20.62 -8.28 -16.67
CA TYR A 23 20.89 -8.94 -15.41
C TYR A 23 20.11 -8.26 -14.29
N LEU A 24 19.63 -9.04 -13.33
CA LEU A 24 19.15 -8.54 -12.05
C LEU A 24 20.24 -8.77 -11.01
N GLY A 25 20.85 -7.70 -10.52
CA GLY A 25 21.72 -7.74 -9.35
C GLY A 25 20.91 -7.69 -8.07
N VAL A 26 21.31 -8.48 -7.06
CA VAL A 26 20.61 -8.63 -5.79
C VAL A 26 21.61 -8.59 -4.65
N SER A 27 21.31 -7.79 -3.62
CA SER A 27 22.03 -7.75 -2.36
C SER A 27 21.08 -8.08 -1.21
N VAL A 28 21.38 -9.13 -0.46
CA VAL A 28 20.72 -9.45 0.81
C VAL A 28 21.57 -8.90 1.94
N ILE A 29 20.95 -8.14 2.84
CA ILE A 29 21.62 -7.42 3.91
C ILE A 29 21.03 -7.88 5.25
N ALA A 30 21.91 -8.18 6.20
CA ALA A 30 21.55 -8.55 7.56
C ALA A 30 22.31 -7.68 8.57
N LEU A 31 21.60 -7.16 9.57
CA LEU A 31 22.22 -6.54 10.74
C LEU A 31 22.29 -7.58 11.86
N ALA A 32 23.44 -7.69 12.52
CA ALA A 32 23.66 -8.63 13.61
C ALA A 32 24.43 -7.98 14.76
N ASP A 33 24.27 -8.51 15.97
CA ASP A 33 25.17 -8.18 17.07
C ASP A 33 26.56 -8.84 16.89
N MET A 34 27.55 -8.30 17.59
CA MET A 34 28.94 -8.78 17.62
C MET A 34 29.22 -9.72 18.81
N GLY A 35 28.18 -10.30 19.42
CA GLY A 35 28.31 -11.20 20.55
C GLY A 35 28.87 -12.58 20.19
N PRO A 36 29.10 -13.46 21.19
CA PRO A 36 29.60 -14.83 20.97
C PRO A 36 28.59 -15.73 20.25
N SER A 37 27.31 -15.34 20.20
CA SER A 37 26.25 -16.02 19.45
C SER A 37 25.40 -14.98 18.74
N PRO A 38 25.88 -14.47 17.58
CA PRO A 38 25.24 -13.37 16.88
C PRO A 38 23.76 -13.63 16.61
N LYS A 39 22.91 -12.65 16.94
CA LYS A 39 21.49 -12.64 16.59
C LYS A 39 21.23 -11.59 15.53
N LEU A 40 20.29 -11.90 14.63
CA LEU A 40 19.77 -10.97 13.66
C LEU A 40 18.92 -9.91 14.34
N ARG A 41 19.18 -8.66 13.97
CA ARG A 41 18.41 -7.50 14.36
C ARG A 41 17.30 -7.22 13.33
N PRO A 42 16.21 -6.55 13.76
CA PRO A 42 15.17 -6.02 12.88
C PRO A 42 15.70 -5.22 11.67
N GLU A 43 15.06 -5.34 10.51
CA GLU A 43 15.39 -4.50 9.35
C GLU A 43 15.21 -3.00 9.64
N VAL A 44 14.23 -2.63 10.47
CA VAL A 44 13.99 -1.22 10.82
C VAL A 44 15.21 -0.62 11.53
N GLU A 45 15.83 -1.38 12.44
CA GLU A 45 17.08 -0.97 13.11
C GLU A 45 18.23 -0.83 12.11
N LEU A 46 18.33 -1.72 11.11
CA LEU A 46 19.33 -1.63 10.04
C LEU A 46 19.24 -0.30 9.29
N TRP A 47 18.05 0.11 8.87
CA TRP A 47 17.88 1.37 8.13
C TRP A 47 18.06 2.61 9.02
N GLN A 48 17.65 2.55 10.29
CA GLN A 48 17.91 3.61 11.26
C GLN A 48 19.42 3.80 11.48
N LEU A 49 20.16 2.70 11.64
CA LEU A 49 21.61 2.71 11.78
C LEU A 49 22.29 3.23 10.51
N ALA A 50 21.86 2.79 9.33
CA ALA A 50 22.41 3.29 8.07
C ALA A 50 22.21 4.82 7.91
N ALA A 51 21.02 5.32 8.25
CA ALA A 51 20.71 6.75 8.17
C ALA A 51 21.51 7.59 9.18
N SER A 52 21.75 7.09 10.39
CA SER A 52 22.47 7.82 11.43
C SER A 52 24.00 7.76 11.24
N GLU A 53 24.54 6.59 10.90
CA GLU A 53 25.99 6.34 10.89
C GLU A 53 26.65 6.60 9.54
N LEU A 54 25.95 6.39 8.41
CA LEU A 54 26.55 6.36 7.07
C LEU A 54 26.45 7.69 6.30
N GLN A 55 26.48 8.81 7.00
CA GLN A 55 26.27 10.16 6.45
C GLN A 55 27.29 10.53 5.34
N THR A 56 28.56 10.14 5.51
CA THR A 56 29.62 10.44 4.53
C THR A 56 29.54 9.61 3.24
N SER A 57 28.73 8.56 3.23
CA SER A 57 28.43 7.75 2.04
C SER A 57 27.16 8.21 1.30
N GLY A 58 26.53 9.30 1.75
CA GLY A 58 25.21 9.71 1.28
C GLY A 58 24.10 8.71 1.64
N GLY A 59 24.30 7.90 2.68
CA GLY A 59 23.37 6.83 3.09
C GLY A 59 23.38 5.60 2.18
N ILE A 60 24.32 5.48 1.24
CA ILE A 60 24.39 4.37 0.29
C ILE A 60 25.13 3.18 0.92
N ILE A 61 24.39 2.13 1.25
CA ILE A 61 24.95 0.88 1.78
C ILE A 61 25.60 0.03 0.67
N ASP A 62 24.87 -0.16 -0.43
CA ASP A 62 25.27 -1.04 -1.53
C ASP A 62 24.52 -0.68 -2.82
N MET A 63 25.08 -1.01 -3.99
CA MET A 63 24.50 -0.67 -5.29
C MET A 63 23.70 -1.82 -5.93
N ALA A 64 23.62 -2.98 -5.27
CA ALA A 64 23.07 -4.22 -5.83
C ALA A 64 23.70 -4.61 -7.17
N ILE A 65 24.98 -4.27 -7.36
CA ILE A 65 25.79 -4.67 -8.51
C ILE A 65 26.94 -5.52 -7.96
N PRO A 66 27.24 -6.69 -8.56
CA PRO A 66 28.22 -7.62 -8.03
C PRO A 66 29.61 -7.00 -7.83
N LYS A 67 30.15 -7.08 -6.60
CA LYS A 67 31.54 -6.74 -6.29
C LYS A 67 32.49 -7.82 -6.79
N VAL A 68 33.69 -7.41 -7.21
CA VAL A 68 34.74 -8.34 -7.68
C VAL A 68 35.48 -8.98 -6.50
N ARG A 69 35.70 -8.21 -5.44
CA ARG A 69 36.45 -8.63 -4.25
C ARG A 69 35.56 -8.62 -3.02
N ALA A 70 35.85 -9.52 -2.09
CA ALA A 70 35.35 -9.38 -0.74
C ALA A 70 36.06 -8.21 -0.04
N GLU A 71 35.35 -7.49 0.82
CA GLU A 71 35.87 -6.31 1.51
C GLU A 71 35.33 -6.20 2.95
N PHE A 72 36.03 -5.44 3.79
CA PHE A 72 35.48 -5.01 5.08
C PHE A 72 35.44 -3.48 5.17
N LEU A 73 34.47 -2.98 5.91
CA LEU A 73 34.28 -1.56 6.21
C LEU A 73 34.10 -1.39 7.73
N ALA A 74 34.34 -0.18 8.23
CA ALA A 74 33.95 0.15 9.58
C ALA A 74 33.53 1.62 9.71
N THR A 75 32.59 1.86 10.60
CA THR A 75 32.12 3.20 10.96
C THR A 75 31.97 3.28 12.47
N GLY A 76 32.50 4.34 13.06
CA GLY A 76 32.44 4.52 14.51
C GLY A 76 33.41 5.59 14.98
N HIS A 77 33.93 5.42 16.19
CA HIS A 77 34.79 6.40 16.83
C HIS A 77 36.09 5.75 17.31
N ALA A 78 37.12 6.55 17.47
CA ALA A 78 38.33 6.19 18.20
C ALA A 78 38.23 6.73 19.62
N TYR A 79 38.53 5.90 20.61
CA TYR A 79 38.44 6.26 22.02
C TYR A 79 39.82 6.29 22.67
N THR A 80 40.15 7.38 23.37
CA THR A 80 41.37 7.45 24.20
C THR A 80 41.12 6.99 25.64
N HIS A 81 39.88 6.60 25.97
CA HIS A 81 39.52 6.11 27.30
C HIS A 81 40.50 5.04 27.83
N HIS A 82 40.99 4.18 26.93
CA HIS A 82 41.93 3.09 27.22
C HIS A 82 43.41 3.49 27.25
N GLN A 83 43.74 4.73 26.91
CA GLN A 83 45.12 5.23 26.78
C GLN A 83 45.55 6.00 28.03
N GLN A 84 46.84 5.94 28.36
CA GLN A 84 47.42 6.80 29.40
C GLN A 84 47.45 8.26 28.94
N GLU A 85 47.85 8.49 27.69
CA GLU A 85 47.85 9.83 27.07
C GLU A 85 46.54 10.03 26.29
N LYS A 86 45.73 11.01 26.71
CA LYS A 86 44.40 11.28 26.12
C LYS A 86 44.43 12.09 24.82
N THR A 87 45.60 12.25 24.21
CA THR A 87 45.81 13.13 23.04
C THR A 87 45.89 12.36 21.72
N ALA A 88 46.14 11.05 21.76
CA ALA A 88 46.28 10.20 20.59
C ALA A 88 45.92 8.74 20.89
N CYS A 89 45.43 8.01 19.89
CA CYS A 89 45.30 6.55 19.95
C CYS A 89 45.49 5.92 18.55
N ALA A 90 45.88 4.65 18.53
CA ALA A 90 45.88 3.85 17.31
C ALA A 90 44.62 3.00 17.26
N VAL A 91 43.89 3.04 16.16
CA VAL A 91 42.77 2.15 15.90
C VAL A 91 43.17 1.13 14.86
N ARG A 92 42.76 -0.12 15.06
CA ARG A 92 43.14 -1.23 14.20
C ARG A 92 41.98 -2.19 14.05
N ILE A 93 41.84 -2.76 12.86
CA ILE A 93 40.91 -3.85 12.57
C ILE A 93 41.69 -4.94 11.85
N ASP A 94 41.65 -6.13 12.43
CA ASP A 94 42.13 -7.36 11.81
C ASP A 94 40.93 -8.25 11.47
N VAL A 95 40.90 -8.77 10.25
CA VAL A 95 39.96 -9.81 9.82
C VAL A 95 40.77 -10.89 9.10
N GLU A 96 40.99 -12.01 9.76
CA GLU A 96 41.92 -13.08 9.33
C GLU A 96 43.31 -12.53 8.98
N ASN A 97 43.69 -12.56 7.70
CA ASN A 97 44.99 -12.14 7.19
C ASN A 97 45.04 -10.66 6.77
N LEU A 98 43.92 -9.95 6.86
CA LEU A 98 43.78 -8.57 6.43
C LEU A 98 43.78 -7.65 7.65
N SER A 99 44.60 -6.60 7.62
CA SER A 99 44.80 -5.69 8.75
C SER A 99 44.90 -4.26 8.27
N LYS A 100 44.15 -3.35 8.90
CA LYS A 100 44.29 -1.90 8.66
C LYS A 100 44.39 -1.16 9.98
N SER A 101 45.37 -0.27 10.07
CA SER A 101 45.64 0.57 11.23
C SER A 101 45.61 2.05 10.84
N LEU A 102 45.01 2.88 11.68
CA LEU A 102 45.01 4.33 11.55
C LEU A 102 45.54 4.97 12.83
N ALA A 103 46.28 6.06 12.68
CA ALA A 103 46.70 6.90 13.80
C ALA A 103 45.69 8.04 13.97
N VAL A 104 45.19 8.22 15.20
CA VAL A 104 44.16 9.21 15.53
C VAL A 104 44.72 10.18 16.55
N PHE A 105 44.59 11.47 16.26
CA PHE A 105 45.07 12.56 17.11
C PHE A 105 43.96 13.55 17.40
N GLY A 106 43.98 14.15 18.59
CA GLY A 106 43.15 15.32 18.87
C GLY A 106 43.63 16.54 18.08
N ASP A 107 42.82 17.59 18.08
CA ASP A 107 43.00 18.73 17.18
C ASP A 107 44.41 19.34 17.23
N ARG A 108 45.00 19.49 16.04
CA ARG A 108 46.38 19.96 15.83
C ARG A 108 46.48 20.84 14.59
N TYR A 109 47.48 21.72 14.58
CA TYR A 109 47.67 22.76 13.57
C TYR A 109 49.14 22.89 13.18
N TRP A 110 49.40 23.44 12.00
CA TRP A 110 50.71 23.94 11.63
C TRP A 110 50.92 25.35 12.17
N ALA A 111 51.92 25.53 13.02
CA ALA A 111 52.47 26.82 13.42
C ALA A 111 53.76 27.06 12.60
N GLY A 112 53.60 27.62 11.41
CA GLY A 112 54.68 27.69 10.42
C GLY A 112 55.06 26.28 9.92
N SER A 113 56.30 25.86 10.14
CA SER A 113 56.79 24.51 9.77
C SER A 113 56.77 23.50 10.93
N LYS A 114 56.24 23.86 12.10
CA LYS A 114 56.16 22.98 13.29
C LYS A 114 54.72 22.58 13.58
N MET A 115 54.52 21.33 14.00
CA MET A 115 53.22 20.82 14.44
C MET A 115 52.97 21.22 15.89
N THR A 116 51.76 21.66 16.21
CA THR A 116 51.34 21.85 17.61
C THR A 116 51.16 20.49 18.29
N LEU A 117 51.22 20.48 19.63
CA LEU A 117 50.83 19.30 20.41
C LEU A 117 49.33 19.01 20.20
N PRO A 118 48.94 17.73 20.07
CA PRO A 118 47.54 17.34 19.95
C PRO A 118 46.77 17.66 21.24
N ARG A 119 45.55 18.18 21.10
CA ARG A 119 44.66 18.39 22.24
C ARG A 119 44.10 17.06 22.76
N PRO A 120 43.77 16.94 24.06
CA PRO A 120 43.06 15.77 24.56
C PRO A 120 41.68 15.59 23.89
N PHE A 121 41.25 14.34 23.69
CA PHE A 121 39.92 13.99 23.20
C PHE A 121 39.45 12.68 23.83
N ASP A 122 38.16 12.59 24.20
CA ASP A 122 37.59 11.34 24.73
C ASP A 122 37.20 10.38 23.59
N GLU A 123 36.52 10.92 22.58
CA GLU A 123 36.14 10.22 21.35
C GLU A 123 36.40 11.05 20.09
N MET A 124 36.71 10.39 18.99
CA MET A 124 36.95 11.01 17.69
C MET A 124 36.28 10.21 16.58
N ARG A 125 35.38 10.84 15.82
CA ARG A 125 34.70 10.20 14.68
C ARG A 125 35.69 9.70 13.64
N LEU A 126 35.53 8.46 13.19
CA LEU A 126 36.37 7.82 12.18
C LEU A 126 35.70 7.87 10.81
N ASP A 127 35.72 9.04 10.17
CA ASP A 127 35.17 9.24 8.83
C ASP A 127 36.04 10.17 7.98
N TRP A 128 35.63 10.37 6.73
CA TRP A 128 36.36 11.18 5.77
C TRP A 128 36.50 12.66 6.14
N SER A 129 35.61 13.21 6.98
CA SER A 129 35.67 14.61 7.39
C SER A 129 36.89 14.93 8.26
N ARG A 130 37.45 13.90 8.90
CA ARG A 130 38.59 13.98 9.83
C ARG A 130 39.91 13.53 9.20
N ALA A 131 39.87 12.99 7.98
CA ALA A 131 41.04 12.57 7.20
C ALA A 131 41.59 13.73 6.34
N TYR A 132 42.80 13.54 5.78
CA TYR A 132 43.39 14.55 4.89
C TYR A 132 42.47 14.87 3.71
N GLY A 133 42.29 16.16 3.41
CA GLY A 133 41.45 16.60 2.30
C GLY A 133 40.92 18.02 2.50
N GLY A 134 39.77 18.29 1.90
CA GLY A 134 39.04 19.55 2.02
C GLY A 134 38.71 20.18 0.67
N GLU A 135 38.13 21.38 0.71
CA GLU A 135 37.65 22.07 -0.49
C GLU A 135 38.74 22.20 -1.58
N GLY A 136 38.45 21.67 -2.77
CA GLY A 136 39.38 21.64 -3.91
C GLY A 136 40.32 20.43 -3.94
N TYR A 137 40.16 19.45 -3.05
CA TYR A 137 40.86 18.16 -3.12
C TYR A 137 39.90 17.04 -3.52
N GLU A 138 39.99 16.59 -4.78
CA GLU A 138 39.01 15.68 -5.39
C GLU A 138 38.91 14.30 -4.73
N GLU A 139 40.00 13.82 -4.11
CA GLU A 139 40.05 12.49 -3.46
C GLU A 139 39.39 12.45 -2.09
N ASN A 140 39.16 13.61 -1.46
CA ASN A 140 38.39 13.73 -0.23
C ASN A 140 37.94 15.19 -0.05
N PRO A 141 36.83 15.62 -0.68
CA PRO A 141 36.35 16.99 -0.60
C PRO A 141 35.88 17.39 0.81
N HIS A 142 35.52 16.42 1.64
CA HIS A 142 34.99 16.63 3.00
C HIS A 142 36.07 16.73 4.07
N GLY A 143 37.32 16.34 3.75
CA GLY A 143 38.41 16.25 4.72
C GLY A 143 38.94 17.59 5.21
N VAL A 144 40.06 17.50 5.93
CA VAL A 144 40.73 18.65 6.55
C VAL A 144 42.21 18.69 6.20
N GLY A 145 42.77 19.91 6.16
CA GLY A 145 44.21 20.12 6.03
C GLY A 145 44.75 20.26 4.61
N PHE A 146 43.92 20.30 3.56
CA PHE A 146 44.37 20.66 2.21
C PHE A 146 44.60 22.16 2.06
N ARG A 147 43.60 22.99 2.41
CA ARG A 147 43.69 24.46 2.36
C ARG A 147 43.98 25.05 3.75
N PRO A 148 44.67 26.20 3.82
CA PRO A 148 44.76 26.99 5.03
C PRO A 148 43.43 27.68 5.35
N GLU A 149 43.14 27.82 6.63
CA GLU A 149 41.98 28.54 7.17
C GLU A 149 42.45 29.91 7.68
N ILE A 150 41.71 30.98 7.38
CA ILE A 150 42.01 32.32 7.89
C ILE A 150 41.13 32.59 9.11
N HIS A 151 41.75 32.77 10.27
CA HIS A 151 41.05 33.13 11.51
C HIS A 151 41.66 34.42 12.08
N GLN A 152 40.85 35.46 12.27
CA GLN A 152 41.29 36.77 12.81
C GLN A 152 42.51 37.38 12.07
N GLY A 153 42.60 37.19 10.74
CA GLY A 153 43.69 37.73 9.93
C GLY A 153 44.99 36.91 9.94
N HIS A 154 45.02 35.79 10.66
CA HIS A 154 46.14 34.85 10.67
C HIS A 154 45.79 33.57 9.91
N GLU A 155 46.74 33.09 9.11
CA GLU A 155 46.63 31.86 8.34
C GLU A 155 47.02 30.67 9.21
N PHE A 156 46.08 29.74 9.44
CA PHE A 156 46.33 28.51 10.18
C PHE A 156 45.94 27.32 9.33
N ARG A 157 46.80 26.31 9.25
CA ARG A 157 46.48 25.08 8.53
C ARG A 157 46.25 23.95 9.53
N ARG A 158 45.02 23.43 9.56
CA ARG A 158 44.67 22.25 10.35
C ARG A 158 45.40 21.01 9.86
N LEU A 159 45.77 20.16 10.79
CA LEU A 159 46.25 18.81 10.52
C LEU A 159 45.04 17.86 10.66
N PRO A 160 44.94 16.82 9.81
CA PRO A 160 43.89 15.82 9.94
C PRO A 160 44.02 15.09 11.27
N ASN A 161 42.87 14.73 11.83
CA ASN A 161 42.82 13.92 13.04
C ASN A 161 43.14 12.46 12.71
N ILE A 162 42.78 12.00 11.50
CA ILE A 162 43.00 10.64 11.03
C ILE A 162 44.15 10.64 10.01
N GLU A 163 45.18 9.86 10.31
CA GLU A 163 46.32 9.63 9.43
C GLU A 163 46.55 8.14 9.19
N PRO A 164 47.11 7.77 8.03
CA PRO A 164 47.63 6.42 7.86
C PRO A 164 48.70 6.13 8.93
N PHE A 165 48.73 4.89 9.42
CA PHE A 165 49.70 4.50 10.46
C PHE A 165 51.14 4.63 9.97
N GLU A 166 51.37 4.31 8.70
CA GLU A 166 52.63 4.53 7.98
C GLU A 166 52.53 5.79 7.11
N GLY A 167 53.63 6.52 6.93
CA GLY A 167 53.63 7.71 6.06
C GLY A 167 52.94 8.96 6.65
N ARG A 168 52.94 9.08 7.98
CA ARG A 168 52.42 10.25 8.72
C ARG A 168 52.97 11.58 8.20
N MET A 169 52.21 12.64 8.40
CA MET A 169 52.62 13.96 7.94
C MET A 169 53.76 14.55 8.77
N ILE A 170 54.83 14.94 8.08
CA ILE A 170 56.00 15.59 8.66
C ILE A 170 56.23 17.01 8.12
N SER A 171 55.50 17.43 7.08
CA SER A 171 55.64 18.74 6.44
C SER A 171 54.29 19.30 5.98
N PRO A 172 54.05 20.63 6.08
CA PRO A 172 52.86 21.25 5.52
C PRO A 172 52.73 21.07 4.00
N LYS A 173 53.83 20.85 3.27
CA LYS A 173 53.80 20.67 1.81
C LYS A 173 53.41 19.25 1.40
N GLN A 174 53.41 18.30 2.33
CA GLN A 174 53.07 16.91 2.06
C GLN A 174 51.57 16.80 1.75
N LYS A 175 51.24 15.98 0.76
CA LYS A 175 49.87 15.63 0.40
C LYS A 175 49.72 14.12 0.60
N PRO A 176 49.46 13.65 1.82
CA PRO A 176 49.27 12.23 2.07
C PRO A 176 47.99 11.75 1.39
N GLU A 177 47.97 10.44 1.13
CA GLU A 177 46.76 9.72 0.73
C GLU A 177 45.75 9.73 1.89
N PRO A 178 44.50 10.20 1.69
CA PRO A 178 43.47 10.14 2.73
C PRO A 178 43.20 8.69 3.13
N ALA A 179 43.10 8.45 4.44
CA ALA A 179 42.88 7.13 4.99
C ALA A 179 41.65 7.13 5.92
N SER A 180 40.79 6.13 5.75
CA SER A 180 39.63 5.87 6.60
C SER A 180 39.26 4.38 6.49
N PHE A 181 38.39 3.90 7.39
CA PHE A 181 37.73 2.59 7.26
C PHE A 181 36.42 2.65 6.48
N GLY A 182 35.88 3.87 6.26
CA GLY A 182 34.62 4.10 5.57
C GLY A 182 34.68 3.91 4.06
N PRO A 183 33.52 3.91 3.39
CA PRO A 183 33.42 3.68 1.95
C PRO A 183 33.90 4.89 1.13
N LEU A 184 34.57 4.63 0.01
CA LEU A 184 34.90 5.63 -1.00
C LEU A 184 33.66 5.98 -1.84
N ASP A 185 33.41 7.28 -2.00
CA ASP A 185 32.38 7.76 -2.92
C ASP A 185 32.69 7.33 -4.36
N ILE A 186 31.64 6.98 -5.12
CA ILE A 186 31.79 6.52 -6.49
C ILE A 186 32.36 7.60 -7.43
N LEU A 187 32.13 8.87 -7.11
CA LEU A 187 32.58 10.02 -7.89
C LEU A 187 34.02 10.41 -7.61
N TRP A 188 34.64 9.89 -6.54
CA TRP A 188 36.03 10.21 -6.22
C TRP A 188 36.99 9.56 -7.22
N PRO A 189 38.08 10.22 -7.63
CA PRO A 189 38.96 9.75 -8.71
C PRO A 189 39.43 8.30 -8.55
N ARG A 190 39.72 7.82 -7.33
CA ARG A 190 40.08 6.42 -7.05
C ARG A 190 39.05 5.36 -7.46
N ARG A 191 37.75 5.68 -7.37
CA ARG A 191 36.67 4.83 -7.89
C ARG A 191 36.30 5.23 -9.30
N PHE A 192 36.07 6.51 -9.55
CA PHE A 192 35.55 7.00 -10.83
C PHE A 192 36.47 6.70 -12.01
N SER A 193 37.79 6.66 -11.82
CA SER A 193 38.75 6.27 -12.86
C SER A 193 38.54 4.84 -13.40
N ARG A 194 37.86 3.98 -12.63
CA ARG A 194 37.48 2.61 -13.00
C ARG A 194 36.15 2.53 -13.76
N MET A 195 35.40 3.63 -13.83
CA MET A 195 34.20 3.71 -14.66
C MET A 195 34.60 3.63 -16.14
N GLY A 196 33.87 2.86 -16.93
CA GLY A 196 34.14 2.73 -18.36
C GLY A 196 34.02 4.08 -19.07
N LYS A 197 34.80 4.28 -20.14
CA LYS A 197 34.87 5.56 -20.88
C LYS A 197 34.35 5.44 -22.31
N LYS A 198 34.21 4.22 -22.83
CA LYS A 198 33.83 3.95 -24.23
C LYS A 198 32.32 4.01 -24.45
N TYR A 199 31.72 5.18 -24.24
CA TYR A 199 30.32 5.49 -24.54
C TYR A 199 30.19 6.07 -25.96
N ASP A 200 30.57 5.31 -26.98
CA ASP A 200 30.53 5.74 -28.38
C ASP A 200 29.20 5.41 -29.08
N ALA A 201 29.11 5.70 -30.39
CA ALA A 201 27.91 5.39 -31.18
C ALA A 201 27.59 3.88 -31.21
N SER A 202 28.61 3.01 -31.13
CA SER A 202 28.42 1.57 -31.07
C SER A 202 27.81 1.15 -29.73
N TRP A 203 28.25 1.74 -28.62
CA TRP A 203 27.61 1.53 -27.31
C TRP A 203 26.17 2.03 -27.31
N LEU A 204 25.91 3.22 -27.83
CA LEU A 204 24.55 3.78 -27.89
C LEU A 204 23.58 2.88 -28.67
N GLN A 205 24.08 2.23 -29.72
CA GLN A 205 23.29 1.34 -30.56
C GLN A 205 23.07 -0.05 -29.94
N ASN A 206 24.09 -0.63 -29.29
CA ASN A 206 24.10 -2.05 -28.92
C ASN A 206 24.01 -2.31 -27.42
N ASP A 207 24.52 -1.40 -26.59
CA ASP A 207 24.77 -1.62 -25.18
C ASP A 207 23.98 -0.67 -24.27
N PHE A 208 23.50 0.49 -24.76
CA PHE A 208 22.63 1.41 -23.99
C PHE A 208 21.35 0.69 -23.51
N PRO A 209 20.89 0.92 -22.26
CA PRO A 209 21.44 1.78 -21.20
C PRO A 209 22.43 1.07 -20.23
N GLY A 210 23.27 0.17 -20.74
CA GLY A 210 24.22 -0.64 -19.96
C GLY A 210 25.61 -0.02 -19.75
N PHE A 211 26.50 -0.74 -19.07
CA PHE A 211 27.87 -0.27 -18.82
C PHE A 211 28.76 -0.36 -20.06
N ALA A 212 29.76 0.52 -20.16
CA ALA A 212 30.75 0.50 -21.23
C ALA A 212 31.73 -0.68 -21.08
N LYS A 213 32.12 -1.30 -22.21
CA LYS A 213 32.90 -2.55 -22.26
C LYS A 213 34.25 -2.52 -21.52
N ASP A 214 34.79 -1.34 -21.28
CA ASP A 214 36.06 -1.10 -20.59
C ASP A 214 35.90 -0.83 -19.08
N ILE A 215 34.71 -1.03 -18.50
CA ILE A 215 34.49 -0.87 -17.06
C ILE A 215 35.37 -1.82 -16.25
N ASP A 216 36.06 -1.27 -15.25
CA ASP A 216 36.69 -2.07 -14.20
C ASP A 216 35.69 -2.25 -13.06
N TRP A 217 35.13 -3.46 -12.95
CA TRP A 217 34.11 -3.84 -11.96
C TRP A 217 34.52 -3.61 -10.50
N LYS A 218 35.82 -3.44 -10.20
CA LYS A 218 36.27 -2.97 -8.87
C LYS A 218 35.77 -1.56 -8.53
N VAL A 219 35.15 -0.86 -9.48
CA VAL A 219 34.38 0.36 -9.20
C VAL A 219 33.22 0.10 -8.23
N PHE A 220 32.71 -1.13 -8.07
CA PHE A 220 31.62 -1.42 -7.13
C PHE A 220 32.10 -1.84 -5.74
N ASN A 221 33.40 -2.10 -5.57
CA ASN A 221 34.03 -2.22 -4.27
C ASN A 221 34.08 -0.85 -3.60
N ALA A 222 33.45 -0.73 -2.44
CA ALA A 222 33.32 0.55 -1.75
C ALA A 222 34.52 0.83 -0.84
N ALA A 223 35.16 -0.21 -0.29
CA ALA A 223 36.31 -0.02 0.60
C ALA A 223 37.57 0.41 -0.18
N SER A 224 38.56 0.95 0.52
CA SER A 224 39.89 1.15 -0.07
C SER A 224 40.58 -0.19 -0.39
N PRO A 225 41.50 -0.25 -1.37
CA PRO A 225 42.12 -1.52 -1.81
C PRO A 225 42.86 -2.32 -0.73
N ASP A 226 43.31 -1.67 0.33
CA ASP A 226 43.94 -2.26 1.51
C ASP A 226 42.94 -2.98 2.44
N GLN A 227 41.64 -2.83 2.19
CA GLN A 227 40.54 -3.50 2.89
C GLN A 227 39.88 -4.60 2.04
N TRP A 228 40.54 -5.05 0.97
CA TRP A 228 40.06 -6.12 0.09
C TRP A 228 40.87 -7.39 0.23
N TRP A 229 40.21 -8.54 0.09
CA TRP A 229 40.92 -9.80 -0.16
C TRP A 229 41.34 -9.85 -1.63
N GLN A 230 42.64 -9.81 -1.90
CA GLN A 230 43.17 -9.78 -3.27
C GLN A 230 42.97 -11.09 -4.05
N ASP A 231 42.73 -12.20 -3.36
CA ASP A 231 42.58 -13.53 -3.99
C ASP A 231 41.18 -14.13 -3.79
N ARG A 232 40.22 -13.35 -3.27
CA ARG A 232 38.88 -13.85 -2.95
C ARG A 232 37.78 -12.87 -3.35
N ASP A 233 36.67 -13.40 -3.81
CA ASP A 233 35.43 -12.67 -4.12
C ASP A 233 34.34 -12.88 -3.05
N SER A 234 34.56 -13.79 -2.10
CA SER A 234 33.73 -14.00 -0.92
C SER A 234 34.51 -13.87 0.40
N LEU A 235 33.82 -13.43 1.45
CA LEU A 235 34.36 -13.38 2.80
C LEU A 235 34.85 -14.77 3.24
N PRO A 236 35.96 -14.86 3.99
CA PRO A 236 36.38 -16.13 4.58
C PRO A 236 35.28 -16.68 5.51
N PRO A 237 34.89 -17.96 5.37
CA PRO A 237 33.94 -18.58 6.28
C PRO A 237 34.43 -18.50 7.73
N GLN A 238 33.58 -18.03 8.63
CA GLN A 238 33.90 -17.88 10.07
C GLN A 238 35.17 -17.08 10.36
N ALA A 239 35.48 -16.07 9.53
CA ALA A 239 36.65 -15.21 9.70
C ALA A 239 36.75 -14.67 11.14
N LYS A 240 37.91 -14.88 11.78
CA LYS A 240 38.23 -14.25 13.06
C LYS A 240 38.48 -12.77 12.86
N TRP A 241 37.92 -11.95 13.75
CA TRP A 241 38.12 -10.51 13.72
C TRP A 241 38.54 -9.97 15.08
N ARG A 242 39.31 -8.87 15.05
CA ARG A 242 39.76 -8.13 16.23
C ARG A 242 39.76 -6.64 15.95
N ILE A 243 39.24 -5.85 16.89
CA ILE A 243 39.05 -4.41 16.75
C ILE A 243 39.58 -3.71 18.00
N TRP A 244 40.50 -2.77 17.82
CA TRP A 244 41.15 -2.05 18.91
C TRP A 244 40.71 -0.60 18.99
N ASN A 245 40.46 -0.13 20.22
CA ASN A 245 40.19 1.27 20.58
C ASN A 245 39.00 1.93 19.85
N MET A 246 38.02 1.15 19.40
CA MET A 246 36.81 1.65 18.73
C MET A 246 35.51 1.48 19.54
N HIS A 247 35.61 1.12 20.83
CA HIS A 247 34.50 1.03 21.77
C HIS A 247 34.78 1.89 23.01
N PRO A 248 33.76 2.55 23.60
CA PRO A 248 33.95 3.43 24.76
C PRO A 248 34.57 2.70 25.96
N GLU A 249 34.17 1.45 26.22
CA GLU A 249 34.57 0.69 27.41
C GLU A 249 35.54 -0.47 27.13
N LYS A 250 35.65 -0.94 25.89
CA LYS A 250 36.38 -2.17 25.54
C LYS A 250 37.61 -1.80 24.70
N PRO A 251 38.85 -1.97 25.20
CA PRO A 251 40.06 -1.66 24.44
C PRO A 251 40.26 -2.60 23.25
N LEU A 252 39.75 -3.82 23.35
CA LEU A 252 39.78 -4.86 22.33
C LEU A 252 38.42 -5.58 22.30
N GLN A 253 37.81 -5.64 21.13
CA GLN A 253 36.71 -6.55 20.82
C GLN A 253 37.23 -7.64 19.87
N GLU A 254 36.86 -8.90 20.11
CA GLU A 254 37.22 -10.01 19.24
C GLU A 254 36.07 -11.01 19.10
N GLY A 255 36.04 -11.71 17.96
CA GLY A 255 35.00 -12.69 17.66
C GLY A 255 35.21 -13.37 16.31
N THR A 256 34.16 -14.04 15.83
CA THR A 256 34.13 -14.72 14.52
C THR A 256 32.91 -14.28 13.73
N LEU A 257 33.02 -14.23 12.40
CA LEU A 257 31.86 -14.01 11.55
C LEU A 257 30.89 -15.20 11.67
N PRO A 258 29.56 -14.96 11.70
CA PRO A 258 28.61 -16.04 11.84
C PRO A 258 28.63 -16.96 10.61
N PRO A 259 28.38 -18.27 10.78
CA PRO A 259 28.36 -19.24 9.68
C PRO A 259 27.04 -19.18 8.89
N TRP A 260 26.64 -17.98 8.47
CA TRP A 260 25.40 -17.76 7.76
C TRP A 260 25.64 -17.65 6.25
N GLN A 261 24.69 -18.17 5.49
CA GLN A 261 24.64 -18.09 4.04
C GLN A 261 23.28 -17.52 3.66
N ALA A 262 23.27 -16.34 3.04
CA ALA A 262 22.05 -15.85 2.40
C ALA A 262 21.78 -16.62 1.11
N ARG A 263 20.49 -16.86 0.85
CA ARG A 263 19.97 -17.41 -0.40
C ARG A 263 18.89 -16.47 -0.90
N CYS A 264 18.70 -16.41 -2.21
CA CYS A 264 17.62 -15.62 -2.77
C CYS A 264 17.05 -16.33 -3.99
N PHE A 265 15.72 -16.34 -4.10
CA PHE A 265 15.03 -16.99 -5.19
C PHE A 265 14.20 -15.98 -5.97
N ILE A 266 14.13 -16.16 -7.28
CA ILE A 266 13.23 -15.43 -8.15
C ILE A 266 12.17 -16.38 -8.68
N ASN A 267 10.93 -15.88 -8.77
CA ASN A 267 9.90 -16.49 -9.58
C ASN A 267 9.65 -15.57 -10.78
N ARG A 268 9.91 -16.05 -11.98
CA ARG A 268 9.82 -15.25 -13.21
C ARG A 268 8.95 -15.89 -14.27
N GLN A 269 8.34 -15.07 -15.10
CA GLN A 269 7.55 -15.51 -16.24
C GLN A 269 8.47 -15.80 -17.43
N ARG A 270 8.31 -16.98 -18.04
CA ARG A 270 9.03 -17.39 -19.25
C ARG A 270 8.06 -18.05 -20.23
N GLY A 271 7.52 -17.25 -21.14
CA GLY A 271 6.38 -17.68 -21.97
C GLY A 271 5.13 -17.78 -21.09
N ASP A 272 4.42 -18.91 -21.18
CA ASP A 272 3.19 -19.15 -20.41
C ASP A 272 3.46 -19.78 -19.02
N ASP A 273 4.70 -20.22 -18.76
CA ASP A 273 5.09 -20.87 -17.50
C ASP A 273 5.83 -19.91 -16.55
N THR A 274 5.70 -20.18 -15.25
CA THR A 274 6.53 -19.54 -14.21
C THR A 274 7.70 -20.43 -13.82
N LEU A 275 8.90 -19.85 -13.83
CA LEU A 275 10.14 -20.54 -13.48
C LEU A 275 10.68 -20.01 -12.15
N PHE A 276 10.87 -20.91 -11.19
CA PHE A 276 11.42 -20.62 -9.86
C PHE A 276 12.89 -21.03 -9.79
N GLU A 277 13.79 -20.05 -9.66
CA GLU A 277 15.24 -20.20 -9.74
C GLU A 277 15.96 -19.53 -8.58
N GLU A 278 17.14 -20.03 -8.23
CA GLU A 278 18.01 -19.44 -7.21
C GLU A 278 18.99 -18.46 -7.83
N VAL A 279 19.13 -17.29 -7.19
CA VAL A 279 20.20 -16.32 -7.44
C VAL A 279 21.39 -16.72 -6.56
N ALA A 280 22.49 -17.13 -7.19
CA ALA A 280 23.70 -17.51 -6.47
C ALA A 280 24.29 -16.29 -5.75
N LEU A 281 24.24 -16.29 -4.41
CA LEU A 281 24.76 -15.22 -3.57
C LEU A 281 26.10 -15.60 -2.94
N ARG A 282 27.01 -14.64 -2.84
CA ARG A 282 28.28 -14.73 -2.11
C ARG A 282 28.36 -13.64 -1.05
N ALA A 283 28.89 -13.95 0.13
CA ALA A 283 29.13 -12.95 1.17
C ALA A 283 30.27 -12.03 0.71
N THR A 284 29.99 -10.76 0.39
CA THR A 284 30.99 -9.85 -0.19
C THR A 284 31.49 -8.80 0.78
N THR A 285 30.69 -8.44 1.79
CA THR A 285 31.03 -7.31 2.66
C THR A 285 30.62 -7.57 4.09
N VAL A 286 31.53 -7.26 5.02
CA VAL A 286 31.23 -7.07 6.43
C VAL A 286 31.49 -5.61 6.79
N TRP A 287 30.55 -4.97 7.47
CA TRP A 287 30.67 -3.59 7.91
C TRP A 287 30.49 -3.53 9.42
N PHE A 288 31.54 -3.12 10.14
CA PHE A 288 31.54 -3.07 11.59
C PHE A 288 31.07 -1.70 12.12
N PHE A 289 30.30 -1.73 13.21
CA PHE A 289 29.89 -0.58 14.02
C PHE A 289 30.33 -0.82 15.47
N PRO A 290 31.64 -0.72 15.76
CA PRO A 290 32.19 -1.29 16.98
C PRO A 290 31.65 -0.64 18.26
N HIS A 291 31.37 0.66 18.22
CA HIS A 291 30.79 1.42 19.34
C HIS A 291 29.36 1.03 19.68
N LEU A 292 28.64 0.37 18.77
CA LEU A 292 27.29 -0.16 18.97
C LEU A 292 27.27 -1.69 19.15
N GLU A 293 28.44 -2.33 19.08
CA GLU A 293 28.59 -3.79 19.11
C GLU A 293 27.76 -4.51 18.03
N GLN A 294 27.70 -3.90 16.84
CA GLN A 294 26.90 -4.39 15.72
C GLN A 294 27.76 -4.55 14.45
N MET A 295 27.36 -5.49 13.60
CA MET A 295 27.93 -5.68 12.26
C MET A 295 26.84 -5.90 11.23
N MET A 296 27.08 -5.39 10.03
CA MET A 296 26.21 -5.61 8.87
C MET A 296 26.91 -6.52 7.87
N LEU A 297 26.21 -7.57 7.44
CA LEU A 297 26.68 -8.54 6.46
C LEU A 297 25.90 -8.37 5.16
N ILE A 298 26.62 -8.35 4.04
CA ILE A 298 26.05 -8.18 2.71
C ILE A 298 26.44 -9.37 1.84
N TRP A 299 25.43 -10.05 1.30
CA TRP A 299 25.59 -11.07 0.28
C TRP A 299 25.09 -10.56 -1.05
N GLN A 300 25.90 -10.68 -2.09
CA GLN A 300 25.57 -10.20 -3.42
C GLN A 300 25.55 -11.34 -4.43
N GLY A 301 24.70 -11.20 -5.43
CA GLY A 301 24.66 -12.06 -6.60
C GLY A 301 23.97 -11.38 -7.76
N HIS A 302 23.90 -12.10 -8.88
CA HIS A 302 23.15 -11.66 -10.04
C HIS A 302 22.61 -12.85 -10.81
N ILE A 303 21.55 -12.62 -11.57
CA ILE A 303 20.97 -13.62 -12.47
C ILE A 303 20.57 -12.95 -13.78
N ARG A 304 20.60 -13.70 -14.88
CA ARG A 304 20.15 -13.20 -16.18
C ARG A 304 18.63 -13.06 -16.19
N ILE A 305 18.13 -11.94 -16.69
CA ILE A 305 16.70 -11.64 -16.88
C ILE A 305 16.41 -11.36 -18.35
N ASN A 306 15.15 -11.44 -18.73
CA ASN A 306 14.73 -11.20 -20.12
C ASN A 306 14.51 -9.71 -20.38
N GLU A 307 13.83 -9.03 -19.45
CA GLU A 307 13.51 -7.61 -19.56
C GLU A 307 14.58 -6.76 -18.84
N ASP A 308 14.94 -5.61 -19.40
CA ASP A 308 15.97 -4.71 -18.83
C ASP A 308 15.56 -4.01 -17.52
N ASP A 309 14.27 -4.05 -17.18
CA ASP A 309 13.68 -3.52 -15.94
C ASP A 309 13.22 -4.64 -14.99
N ALA A 310 13.55 -5.90 -15.27
CA ALA A 310 13.14 -7.08 -14.52
C ALA A 310 11.62 -7.28 -14.37
N ALA A 311 10.81 -6.78 -15.32
CA ALA A 311 9.37 -7.02 -15.28
C ALA A 311 8.98 -8.49 -15.46
N ASP A 312 9.84 -9.30 -16.10
CA ASP A 312 9.69 -10.75 -16.15
C ASP A 312 9.81 -11.40 -14.76
N VAL A 313 10.39 -10.70 -13.77
CA VAL A 313 10.52 -11.19 -12.39
C VAL A 313 9.28 -10.79 -11.57
N LEU A 314 8.41 -11.78 -11.35
CA LEU A 314 7.17 -11.60 -10.62
C LEU A 314 7.41 -11.47 -9.12
N GLN A 315 8.24 -12.35 -8.54
CA GLN A 315 8.56 -12.36 -7.11
C GLN A 315 10.05 -12.55 -6.80
N LEU A 316 10.50 -11.97 -5.67
CA LEU A 316 11.84 -12.12 -5.11
C LEU A 316 11.73 -12.57 -3.63
N LEU A 317 12.42 -13.66 -3.27
CA LEU A 317 12.35 -14.29 -1.95
C LEU A 317 13.76 -14.46 -1.35
N PRO A 318 14.23 -13.52 -0.50
CA PRO A 318 15.44 -13.71 0.30
C PRO A 318 15.21 -14.67 1.48
N ALA A 319 16.25 -15.41 1.83
CA ALA A 319 16.31 -16.30 2.98
C ALA A 319 17.74 -16.35 3.52
N MET A 320 17.90 -16.91 4.72
CA MET A 320 19.18 -17.18 5.34
C MET A 320 19.21 -18.60 5.90
N GLU A 321 20.36 -19.25 5.77
CA GLU A 321 20.61 -20.59 6.30
C GLU A 321 21.94 -20.60 7.07
N LYS A 322 22.15 -21.64 7.87
CA LYS A 322 23.49 -21.96 8.37
C LYS A 322 24.24 -22.79 7.34
N VAL A 323 25.54 -22.55 7.22
CA VAL A 323 26.43 -23.39 6.41
C VAL A 323 26.31 -24.84 6.88
N GLY A 324 25.95 -25.75 5.96
CA GLY A 324 25.75 -27.17 6.23
C GLY A 324 24.32 -27.59 6.61
N ALA A 325 23.38 -26.65 6.73
CA ALA A 325 21.97 -26.93 7.07
C ALA A 325 21.01 -26.43 5.97
N SER A 326 21.33 -26.72 4.71
CA SER A 326 20.58 -26.22 3.57
C SER A 326 19.23 -26.90 3.37
N ARG A 327 18.19 -26.08 3.15
CA ARG A 327 16.83 -26.51 2.85
C ARG A 327 16.67 -26.69 1.34
N SER A 328 15.71 -27.52 0.93
CA SER A 328 15.46 -27.77 -0.49
C SER A 328 14.84 -26.55 -1.19
N VAL A 329 15.02 -26.43 -2.50
CA VAL A 329 14.35 -25.37 -3.29
C VAL A 329 12.82 -25.48 -3.19
N ASN A 330 12.29 -26.71 -3.09
CA ASN A 330 10.85 -26.97 -2.92
C ASN A 330 10.29 -26.40 -1.61
N HIS A 331 11.09 -26.38 -0.53
CA HIS A 331 10.71 -25.71 0.73
C HIS A 331 10.39 -24.24 0.46
N TYR A 332 11.29 -23.51 -0.20
CA TYR A 332 11.12 -22.09 -0.50
C TYR A 332 9.97 -21.80 -1.47
N ARG A 333 9.77 -22.69 -2.46
CA ARG A 333 8.60 -22.60 -3.34
C ARG A 333 7.28 -22.71 -2.56
N LYS A 334 7.20 -23.62 -1.60
CA LYS A 334 6.01 -23.77 -0.73
C LYS A 334 5.80 -22.54 0.15
N VAL A 335 6.86 -22.02 0.77
CA VAL A 335 6.79 -20.80 1.60
C VAL A 335 6.33 -19.59 0.79
N LEU A 336 6.82 -19.44 -0.45
CA LEU A 336 6.36 -18.38 -1.35
C LEU A 336 4.86 -18.51 -1.63
N ALA A 337 4.37 -19.71 -1.97
CA ALA A 337 2.95 -19.95 -2.24
C ALA A 337 2.08 -19.59 -1.03
N GLN A 338 2.47 -20.01 0.19
CA GLN A 338 1.74 -19.69 1.42
C GLN A 338 1.68 -18.19 1.70
N ARG A 339 2.79 -17.47 1.54
CA ARG A 339 2.86 -16.01 1.75
C ARG A 339 2.18 -15.19 0.65
N MET A 340 1.90 -15.80 -0.51
CA MET A 340 1.22 -15.17 -1.63
C MET A 340 -0.29 -15.40 -1.63
N ASP A 341 -0.80 -16.25 -0.75
CA ASP A 341 -2.23 -16.49 -0.58
C ASP A 341 -2.99 -15.18 -0.27
N LYS A 342 -4.10 -14.94 -0.96
CA LYS A 342 -4.85 -13.68 -0.88
C LYS A 342 -5.52 -13.47 0.49
N GLU A 343 -5.90 -14.55 1.17
CA GLU A 343 -6.64 -14.48 2.43
C GLU A 343 -5.71 -14.65 3.64
N LYS A 344 -4.81 -15.64 3.57
CA LYS A 344 -3.98 -16.07 4.70
C LYS A 344 -2.53 -15.63 4.61
N GLY A 345 -2.08 -15.09 3.47
CA GLY A 345 -0.67 -14.75 3.23
C GLY A 345 -0.06 -13.79 4.26
N ALA A 346 -0.87 -12.85 4.78
CA ALA A 346 -0.46 -11.92 5.81
C ALA A 346 -0.06 -12.60 7.14
N LEU A 347 -0.69 -13.73 7.48
CA LEU A 347 -0.41 -14.49 8.70
C LEU A 347 0.99 -15.13 8.63
N PHE A 348 1.37 -15.63 7.46
CA PHE A 348 2.68 -16.26 7.24
C PHE A 348 3.83 -15.25 7.18
N ALA A 349 3.56 -13.94 7.14
CA ALA A 349 4.59 -12.91 7.13
C ALA A 349 5.44 -12.90 8.41
N PHE A 350 4.79 -13.14 9.56
CA PHE A 350 5.41 -13.17 10.89
C PHE A 350 6.16 -14.48 11.19
N ARG A 351 6.01 -15.51 10.36
CA ARG A 351 6.67 -16.80 10.54
C ARG A 351 8.11 -16.78 10.01
N GLU A 352 9.03 -16.22 10.79
CA GLU A 352 10.43 -16.01 10.38
C GLU A 352 11.23 -17.30 10.22
N LYS A 353 10.95 -18.32 11.06
CA LYS A 353 11.64 -19.62 11.05
C LYS A 353 11.61 -20.35 9.69
N ASP A 354 10.66 -20.00 8.83
CA ASP A 354 10.54 -20.56 7.47
C ASP A 354 11.60 -20.04 6.51
N LEU A 355 12.13 -18.83 6.75
CA LEU A 355 13.12 -18.15 5.90
C LEU A 355 14.46 -17.90 6.59
N VAL A 356 14.52 -17.98 7.92
CA VAL A 356 15.70 -17.68 8.73
C VAL A 356 15.93 -18.80 9.76
N PRO A 357 17.18 -19.10 10.17
CA PRO A 357 17.44 -20.09 11.23
C PRO A 357 16.86 -19.59 12.56
N GLU A 358 16.12 -20.44 13.27
CA GLU A 358 15.41 -20.08 14.50
C GLU A 358 16.34 -19.52 15.58
N ASP A 359 17.54 -20.08 15.72
CA ASP A 359 18.52 -19.60 16.68
C ASP A 359 19.23 -18.31 16.26
N ALA A 360 19.06 -17.85 15.02
CA ALA A 360 19.55 -16.55 14.58
C ALA A 360 18.51 -15.43 14.81
N ILE A 361 17.26 -15.76 15.17
CA ILE A 361 16.20 -14.77 15.41
C ILE A 361 16.48 -14.06 16.75
N GLY A 362 16.78 -12.76 16.71
CA GLY A 362 16.86 -11.90 17.91
C GLY A 362 15.48 -11.46 18.40
N PRO A 363 15.32 -10.92 19.61
CA PRO A 363 14.03 -10.48 20.15
C PRO A 363 13.46 -9.26 19.41
N TRP A 364 12.15 -9.26 19.14
CA TRP A 364 11.34 -8.15 18.61
C TRP A 364 9.82 -8.42 18.77
N ILE A 365 8.95 -7.56 18.22
CA ILE A 365 7.46 -7.56 18.35
C ILE A 365 6.83 -8.90 17.99
N ASP A 366 7.43 -9.68 17.09
CA ASP A 366 6.97 -11.01 16.70
C ASP A 366 7.26 -12.12 17.73
N SER A 367 8.27 -11.90 18.56
CA SER A 367 8.77 -12.85 19.57
C SER A 367 8.48 -12.45 21.03
N GLU A 368 8.23 -11.15 21.28
CA GLU A 368 7.91 -10.57 22.59
C GLU A 368 6.44 -10.17 22.62
N VAL A 369 5.64 -10.89 23.41
CA VAL A 369 4.28 -10.48 23.75
C VAL A 369 4.39 -9.61 25.00
N GLU A 370 4.21 -8.29 24.90
CA GLU A 370 3.92 -7.49 26.09
C GLU A 370 2.58 -7.97 26.66
N GLU A 371 2.64 -8.80 27.69
CA GLU A 371 1.51 -9.04 28.59
C GLU A 371 1.24 -7.76 29.39
N SER A 372 0.71 -6.74 28.72
CA SER A 372 0.12 -5.61 29.42
C SER A 372 -1.19 -6.10 30.04
N ALA A 373 -1.15 -6.35 31.36
CA ALA A 373 -2.33 -6.60 32.16
C ALA A 373 -3.25 -5.37 32.03
N SER A 374 -4.26 -5.46 31.17
CA SER A 374 -5.25 -4.41 31.00
C SER A 374 -6.25 -4.51 32.14
N PRO A 375 -6.36 -3.50 33.03
CA PRO A 375 -7.34 -3.50 34.12
C PRO A 375 -8.78 -3.61 33.59
N MET A 376 -9.02 -3.20 32.35
CA MET A 376 -10.31 -3.35 31.67
C MET A 376 -10.61 -4.81 31.32
N ARG A 377 -9.60 -5.58 30.89
CA ARG A 377 -9.72 -7.00 30.55
C ARG A 377 -9.93 -7.85 31.80
N ASP A 378 -9.21 -7.55 32.88
CA ASP A 378 -9.40 -8.18 34.19
C ASP A 378 -10.78 -7.85 34.77
N ASN A 379 -11.25 -6.61 34.67
CA ASN A 379 -12.60 -6.24 35.10
C ASN A 379 -13.69 -6.90 34.25
N MET A 380 -13.46 -7.06 32.94
CA MET A 380 -14.43 -7.72 32.05
C MET A 380 -14.51 -9.23 32.34
N ASN A 381 -13.37 -9.88 32.61
CA ASN A 381 -13.30 -11.28 33.02
C ASN A 381 -13.92 -11.50 34.41
N ASN A 382 -13.60 -10.65 35.39
CA ASN A 382 -14.20 -10.72 36.73
C ASN A 382 -15.71 -10.50 36.70
N ARG A 383 -16.20 -9.56 35.87
CA ARG A 383 -17.63 -9.32 35.68
C ARG A 383 -18.32 -10.48 34.94
N ALA A 384 -17.66 -11.06 33.94
CA ALA A 384 -18.15 -12.25 33.25
C ALA A 384 -18.25 -13.45 34.20
N SER A 385 -17.25 -13.67 35.06
CA SER A 385 -17.26 -14.71 36.09
C SER A 385 -18.36 -14.49 37.13
N GLN A 386 -18.54 -13.27 37.64
CA GLN A 386 -19.66 -12.93 38.54
C GLN A 386 -21.03 -13.14 37.88
N LEU A 387 -21.18 -12.76 36.62
CA LEU A 387 -22.43 -12.99 35.87
C LEU A 387 -22.68 -14.49 35.66
N ARG A 388 -21.64 -15.30 35.42
CA ARG A 388 -21.72 -16.76 35.33
C ARG A 388 -22.13 -17.39 36.66
N GLU A 389 -21.57 -16.94 37.79
CA GLU A 389 -21.97 -17.40 39.13
C GLU A 389 -23.42 -17.02 39.46
N GLN A 390 -23.84 -15.80 39.15
CA GLN A 390 -25.22 -15.37 39.35
C GLN A 390 -26.21 -16.15 38.46
N HIS A 391 -25.83 -16.44 37.21
CA HIS A 391 -26.64 -17.28 36.32
C HIS A 391 -26.70 -18.73 36.81
N ARG A 392 -25.59 -19.29 37.30
CA ARG A 392 -25.51 -20.64 37.88
C ARG A 392 -26.43 -20.78 39.08
N ALA A 393 -26.36 -19.84 40.03
CA ALA A 393 -27.23 -19.79 41.19
C ALA A 393 -28.72 -19.67 40.83
N ARG A 394 -29.05 -18.97 39.74
CA ARG A 394 -30.43 -18.85 39.22
C ARG A 394 -30.95 -20.15 38.62
N ILE A 395 -30.12 -20.89 37.91
CA ILE A 395 -30.49 -22.16 37.26
C ILE A 395 -30.63 -23.28 38.31
N GLU A 396 -29.72 -23.33 39.29
CA GLU A 396 -29.80 -24.25 40.45
C GLU A 396 -31.08 -24.02 41.27
N ALA A 397 -31.49 -22.75 41.46
CA ALA A 397 -32.75 -22.42 42.13
C ALA A 397 -34.02 -22.85 41.35
N SER A 398 -33.89 -23.14 40.06
CA SER A 398 -35.00 -23.58 39.18
C SER A 398 -35.00 -25.09 38.87
N GLY A 399 -34.08 -25.87 39.46
CA GLY A 399 -34.06 -27.33 39.37
C GLY A 399 -33.56 -27.92 38.04
N GLY A 400 -32.85 -27.13 37.20
CA GLY A 400 -32.24 -27.62 35.96
C GLY A 400 -30.81 -28.12 36.16
N ASP A 401 -30.42 -29.18 35.47
CA ASP A 401 -29.04 -29.70 35.47
C ASP A 401 -28.10 -28.74 34.73
N VAL A 402 -27.09 -28.26 35.44
CA VAL A 402 -26.22 -27.13 35.07
C VAL A 402 -25.18 -27.51 34.02
N ASN A 403 -24.89 -28.79 33.85
CA ASN A 403 -23.77 -29.26 33.03
C ASN A 403 -24.06 -29.35 31.51
N ASP A 404 -25.31 -29.29 31.07
CA ASP A 404 -25.68 -29.50 29.65
C ASP A 404 -25.70 -28.21 28.80
N LEU A 405 -25.57 -27.02 29.41
CA LEU A 405 -25.75 -25.73 28.71
C LEU A 405 -24.50 -24.84 28.65
N LEU A 406 -23.48 -25.09 29.47
CA LEU A 406 -22.28 -24.26 29.53
C LEU A 406 -21.05 -25.16 29.71
N GLY A 407 -20.52 -25.68 28.59
CA GLY A 407 -19.18 -26.25 28.59
C GLY A 407 -18.15 -25.16 28.92
N ASP A 408 -17.13 -25.51 29.72
CA ASP A 408 -16.03 -24.62 30.08
C ASP A 408 -15.33 -24.11 28.81
N PHE A 409 -15.59 -22.86 28.43
CA PHE A 409 -14.73 -22.14 27.50
C PHE A 409 -13.57 -21.57 28.30
N GLU A 410 -12.44 -22.28 28.29
CA GLU A 410 -11.13 -21.66 28.53
C GLU A 410 -10.86 -20.68 27.40
N ASP A 411 -10.69 -19.39 27.72
CA ASP A 411 -10.16 -18.44 26.73
C ASP A 411 -8.78 -18.95 26.32
N PRO A 412 -8.56 -19.31 25.04
CA PRO A 412 -7.25 -19.78 24.63
C PRO A 412 -6.23 -18.66 24.84
N ALA A 413 -5.10 -18.99 25.47
CA ALA A 413 -3.97 -18.08 25.58
C ALA A 413 -3.63 -17.57 24.16
N MET A 414 -3.49 -16.25 24.02
CA MET A 414 -3.12 -15.64 22.74
C MET A 414 -1.76 -16.22 22.31
N PRO A 415 -1.69 -16.88 21.14
CA PRO A 415 -0.42 -17.41 20.64
C PRO A 415 0.54 -16.29 20.27
N LYS A 416 1.83 -16.61 20.15
CA LYS A 416 2.80 -15.68 19.56
C LYS A 416 2.45 -15.38 18.10
N LEU A 417 2.92 -14.24 17.57
CA LEU A 417 2.64 -13.86 16.19
C LEU A 417 3.14 -14.91 15.17
N ASP A 418 4.18 -15.67 15.50
CA ASP A 418 4.73 -16.73 14.64
C ASP A 418 3.92 -18.04 14.63
N GLU A 419 2.98 -18.19 15.57
CA GLU A 419 2.09 -19.36 15.75
C GLU A 419 0.64 -19.06 15.32
N LEU A 420 0.37 -17.83 14.87
CA LEU A 420 -0.96 -17.41 14.38
C LEU A 420 -1.51 -18.29 13.25
N PRO A 421 -0.73 -18.73 12.25
CA PRO A 421 -1.28 -19.58 11.19
C PRO A 421 -1.88 -20.88 11.74
N GLU A 422 -1.14 -21.59 12.60
CA GLU A 422 -1.62 -22.83 13.23
C GLU A 422 -2.81 -22.59 14.15
N PHE A 423 -2.81 -21.47 14.89
CA PHE A 423 -3.91 -21.11 15.77
C PHE A 423 -5.20 -20.83 15.03
N ILE A 424 -5.14 -20.03 13.95
CA ILE A 424 -6.31 -19.70 13.12
C ILE A 424 -6.83 -20.95 12.42
N GLU A 425 -5.96 -21.81 11.89
CA GLU A 425 -6.38 -23.09 11.30
C GLU A 425 -7.10 -23.99 12.31
N LYS A 426 -6.59 -24.05 13.55
CA LYS A 426 -7.24 -24.78 14.65
C LYS A 426 -8.61 -24.17 15.00
N MET A 427 -8.71 -22.85 15.07
CA MET A 427 -9.96 -22.13 15.35
C MET A 427 -11.00 -22.31 14.24
N GLU A 428 -10.60 -22.20 12.97
CA GLU A 428 -11.47 -22.45 11.82
C GLU A 428 -11.99 -23.88 11.82
N LYS A 429 -11.11 -24.85 12.09
CA LYS A 429 -11.52 -26.26 12.19
C LYS A 429 -12.51 -26.49 13.34
N GLN A 430 -12.28 -25.88 14.51
CA GLN A 430 -13.20 -25.94 15.64
C GLN A 430 -14.54 -25.23 15.33
N ALA A 431 -14.52 -24.09 14.65
CA ALA A 431 -15.71 -23.36 14.23
C ALA A 431 -16.52 -24.15 13.19
N ALA A 432 -15.86 -24.78 12.22
CA ALA A 432 -16.49 -25.66 11.24
C ALA A 432 -17.10 -26.90 11.90
N GLU A 433 -16.37 -27.55 12.82
CA GLU A 433 -16.90 -28.67 13.62
C GLU A 433 -18.10 -28.25 14.49
N MET A 434 -18.06 -27.04 15.07
CA MET A 434 -19.18 -26.45 15.80
C MET A 434 -20.37 -26.12 14.89
N GLN A 435 -20.14 -25.57 13.69
CA GLN A 435 -21.18 -25.30 12.70
C GLN A 435 -21.86 -26.59 12.25
N VAL A 436 -21.09 -27.63 11.91
CA VAL A 436 -21.63 -28.94 11.52
C VAL A 436 -22.44 -29.54 12.68
N LYS A 437 -21.96 -29.42 13.93
CA LYS A 437 -22.73 -29.83 15.12
C LYS A 437 -23.98 -28.98 15.31
N ALA A 438 -23.93 -27.68 15.09
CA ALA A 438 -25.06 -26.76 15.22
C ALA A 438 -26.11 -26.99 14.12
N GLU A 439 -25.71 -27.26 12.88
CA GLU A 439 -26.57 -27.64 11.78
C GLU A 439 -27.18 -29.03 11.98
N ALA A 440 -26.42 -29.99 12.51
CA ALA A 440 -26.94 -31.30 12.90
C ALA A 440 -27.97 -31.15 14.04
N ARG A 441 -27.68 -30.32 15.05
CA ARG A 441 -28.59 -30.02 16.17
C ARG A 441 -29.81 -29.22 15.71
N LYS A 442 -29.67 -28.36 14.71
CA LYS A 442 -30.75 -27.62 14.03
C LYS A 442 -31.63 -28.57 13.23
N ARG A 443 -31.05 -29.51 12.47
CA ARG A 443 -31.79 -30.58 11.76
C ARG A 443 -32.49 -31.54 12.72
N GLU A 444 -31.86 -31.88 13.85
CA GLU A 444 -32.49 -32.66 14.92
C GLU A 444 -33.63 -31.87 15.60
N MET A 445 -33.47 -30.56 15.81
CA MET A 445 -34.54 -29.70 16.33
C MET A 445 -35.68 -29.51 15.32
N GLU A 446 -35.39 -29.35 14.02
CA GLU A 446 -36.37 -29.28 12.93
C GLU A 446 -37.11 -30.62 12.75
N ALA A 447 -36.46 -31.75 13.04
CA ALA A 447 -37.09 -33.07 13.05
C ALA A 447 -37.89 -33.36 14.34
N ARG A 448 -37.46 -32.84 15.51
CA ARG A 448 -38.19 -32.98 16.80
C ARG A 448 -39.32 -31.97 16.96
N PHE A 449 -39.26 -30.83 16.28
CA PHE A 449 -40.27 -29.78 16.25
C PHE A 449 -40.52 -29.40 14.78
N PRO A 450 -41.43 -30.10 14.07
CA PRO A 450 -41.86 -29.64 12.75
C PRO A 450 -42.43 -28.23 12.90
N GLN A 451 -42.03 -27.31 12.01
CA GLN A 451 -42.45 -25.91 12.03
C GLN A 451 -43.99 -25.81 12.01
N GLY A 452 -44.59 -25.76 13.20
CA GLY A 452 -45.92 -25.23 13.40
C GLY A 452 -45.79 -23.71 13.41
N ASN A 453 -46.58 -23.05 12.58
CA ASN A 453 -46.81 -21.60 12.56
C ASN A 453 -46.78 -21.00 13.98
N ASN A 454 -45.65 -20.43 14.36
CA ASN A 454 -45.52 -19.54 15.51
C ASN A 454 -44.80 -18.26 15.08
N ASP A 455 -45.18 -17.76 13.90
CA ASP A 455 -44.74 -16.47 13.35
C ASP A 455 -45.44 -15.26 14.03
N ASP A 456 -46.41 -15.53 14.90
CA ASP A 456 -47.26 -14.51 15.55
C ASP A 456 -46.67 -13.90 16.83
N ASN A 457 -45.56 -14.41 17.37
CA ASN A 457 -45.02 -13.97 18.67
C ASN A 457 -43.66 -13.23 18.61
N GLN A 458 -43.10 -13.00 17.42
CA GLN A 458 -41.94 -12.13 17.25
C GLN A 458 -42.41 -10.66 17.21
N PRO A 459 -41.73 -9.73 17.92
CA PRO A 459 -42.07 -8.31 17.84
C PRO A 459 -41.91 -7.81 16.40
N ARG A 460 -42.94 -7.16 15.87
CA ARG A 460 -42.99 -6.62 14.49
C ARG A 460 -42.85 -5.10 14.51
N GLY A 461 -42.17 -4.55 13.51
CA GLY A 461 -41.96 -3.11 13.38
C GLY A 461 -41.49 -2.41 14.67
N PRO A 462 -42.12 -1.30 15.11
CA PRO A 462 -41.61 -0.52 16.24
C PRO A 462 -41.97 -1.11 17.62
N GLU A 463 -42.61 -2.29 17.72
CA GLU A 463 -43.08 -2.86 18.99
C GLU A 463 -41.97 -3.03 20.04
N ALA A 464 -40.78 -3.49 19.62
CA ALA A 464 -39.64 -3.64 20.52
C ALA A 464 -39.12 -2.27 21.01
N MET A 465 -39.10 -1.28 20.11
CA MET A 465 -38.70 0.09 20.44
C MET A 465 -39.69 0.73 21.44
N HIS A 466 -41.00 0.56 21.23
CA HIS A 466 -42.05 1.05 22.13
C HIS A 466 -41.93 0.45 23.53
N ARG A 467 -41.69 -0.86 23.64
CA ARG A 467 -41.44 -1.51 24.94
C ARG A 467 -40.22 -0.92 25.66
N MET A 468 -39.14 -0.64 24.93
CA MET A 468 -37.94 -0.01 25.50
C MET A 468 -38.17 1.45 25.87
N GLN A 469 -38.94 2.20 25.07
CA GLN A 469 -39.33 3.57 25.41
C GLN A 469 -40.20 3.63 26.66
N GLU A 470 -41.15 2.69 26.82
CA GLU A 470 -41.94 2.57 28.05
C GLU A 470 -41.06 2.29 29.26
N MET A 471 -40.07 1.40 29.14
CA MET A 471 -39.11 1.13 30.22
C MET A 471 -38.29 2.38 30.59
N LEU A 472 -37.85 3.16 29.61
CA LEU A 472 -37.16 4.43 29.85
C LEU A 472 -38.07 5.45 30.54
N TYR A 473 -39.34 5.53 30.14
CA TYR A 473 -40.32 6.44 30.73
C TYR A 473 -40.65 6.05 32.18
N ARG A 474 -40.76 4.75 32.49
CA ARG A 474 -40.96 4.27 33.87
C ARG A 474 -39.78 4.57 34.79
N ASN A 475 -38.58 4.70 34.22
CA ASN A 475 -37.35 5.04 34.95
C ASN A 475 -36.98 6.53 34.85
N ARG A 476 -37.91 7.41 34.43
CA ARG A 476 -37.63 8.83 34.14
C ARG A 476 -37.06 9.58 35.33
N ASP A 477 -37.48 9.27 36.55
CA ASP A 477 -37.03 9.98 37.76
C ASP A 477 -35.55 9.66 38.11
N SER A 478 -34.97 8.62 37.53
CA SER A 478 -33.56 8.23 37.70
C SER A 478 -32.61 8.83 36.64
N LEU A 479 -33.15 9.38 35.55
CA LEU A 479 -32.41 9.84 34.38
C LEU A 479 -32.70 11.32 34.13
N GLY A 480 -31.66 12.16 34.01
CA GLY A 480 -31.86 13.58 33.65
C GLY A 480 -32.44 13.75 32.23
N GLU A 481 -33.21 14.83 31.99
CA GLU A 481 -33.92 15.09 30.71
C GLU A 481 -33.02 14.97 29.47
N LYS A 482 -31.79 15.48 29.56
CA LYS A 482 -30.80 15.39 28.47
C LYS A 482 -30.43 13.94 28.13
N LYS A 483 -30.30 13.07 29.14
CA LYS A 483 -29.99 11.64 28.95
C LYS A 483 -31.20 10.88 28.41
N LEU A 484 -32.43 11.25 28.79
CA LEU A 484 -33.65 10.69 28.22
C LEU A 484 -33.77 11.01 26.73
N ALA A 485 -33.55 12.28 26.33
CA ALA A 485 -33.56 12.66 24.93
C ALA A 485 -32.50 11.90 24.12
N GLN A 486 -31.28 11.80 24.64
CA GLN A 486 -30.19 11.01 24.02
C GLN A 486 -30.55 9.52 23.90
N SER A 487 -31.19 8.94 24.91
CA SER A 487 -31.59 7.53 24.91
C SER A 487 -32.70 7.26 23.90
N ARG A 488 -33.67 8.18 23.75
CA ARG A 488 -34.73 8.09 22.73
C ARG A 488 -34.16 8.18 21.32
N ASP A 489 -33.24 9.12 21.09
CA ASP A 489 -32.55 9.23 19.80
C ASP A 489 -31.68 7.99 19.50
N ALA A 490 -31.05 7.39 20.52
CA ALA A 490 -30.31 6.15 20.37
C ALA A 490 -31.23 4.97 20.01
N LEU A 491 -32.38 4.81 20.69
CA LEU A 491 -33.37 3.78 20.34
C LEU A 491 -33.91 3.95 18.92
N HIS A 492 -34.17 5.19 18.51
CA HIS A 492 -34.60 5.49 17.14
C HIS A 492 -33.54 5.07 16.12
N LYS A 493 -32.27 5.43 16.33
CA LYS A 493 -31.17 5.01 15.45
C LYS A 493 -30.97 3.50 15.44
N MET A 494 -31.07 2.84 16.60
CA MET A 494 -31.01 1.38 16.68
C MET A 494 -32.11 0.72 15.86
N TYR A 495 -33.32 1.28 15.88
CA TYR A 495 -34.43 0.80 15.06
C TYR A 495 -34.15 0.99 13.56
N LEU A 496 -33.71 2.19 13.13
CA LEU A 496 -33.28 2.47 11.75
C LEU A 496 -32.31 1.40 11.22
N MET A 497 -31.32 1.02 12.03
CA MET A 497 -30.28 0.06 11.66
C MET A 497 -30.68 -1.43 11.78
N SER A 498 -31.79 -1.76 12.44
CA SER A 498 -32.16 -3.16 12.72
C SER A 498 -33.37 -3.67 11.93
N VAL A 499 -34.05 -2.80 11.19
CA VAL A 499 -35.32 -3.12 10.50
C VAL A 499 -35.22 -4.26 9.48
N GLN A 500 -34.06 -4.45 8.86
CA GLN A 500 -33.81 -5.54 7.90
C GLN A 500 -33.89 -6.94 8.54
N HIS A 501 -33.57 -7.02 9.83
CA HIS A 501 -33.54 -8.29 10.58
C HIS A 501 -34.87 -8.57 11.29
N GLN A 502 -35.89 -7.74 11.06
CA GLN A 502 -37.19 -7.83 11.71
C GLN A 502 -38.31 -8.11 10.70
N PRO A 503 -39.34 -8.86 11.10
CA PRO A 503 -40.55 -9.03 10.30
C PRO A 503 -41.28 -7.69 10.07
N PRO A 504 -41.91 -7.50 8.90
CA PRO A 504 -42.53 -6.23 8.52
C PRO A 504 -43.67 -5.83 9.47
N ALA A 505 -43.81 -4.51 9.68
CA ALA A 505 -44.93 -3.95 10.40
C ALA A 505 -46.29 -4.21 9.71
N ARG A 506 -47.37 -4.16 10.49
CA ARG A 506 -48.73 -4.38 9.99
C ARG A 506 -49.27 -3.12 9.32
N ARG A 507 -49.79 -3.25 8.09
CA ARG A 507 -50.53 -2.18 7.41
C ARG A 507 -51.88 -1.93 8.09
N LEU A 508 -52.24 -0.65 8.23
CA LEU A 508 -53.54 -0.21 8.70
C LEU A 508 -54.60 -0.49 7.62
N LYS A 509 -55.77 -0.98 8.02
CA LYS A 509 -56.88 -1.31 7.10
C LYS A 509 -58.22 -0.85 7.68
N GLY A 510 -59.22 -0.67 6.81
CA GLY A 510 -60.60 -0.35 7.20
C GLY A 510 -60.76 1.04 7.82
N ASP A 511 -61.69 1.17 8.77
CA ASP A 511 -62.06 2.43 9.39
C ASP A 511 -60.88 3.15 10.07
N LEU A 512 -59.93 2.41 10.64
CA LEU A 512 -58.76 2.98 11.30
C LEU A 512 -57.87 3.75 10.31
N ALA A 513 -57.66 3.22 9.10
CA ALA A 513 -56.92 3.91 8.06
C ALA A 513 -57.61 5.22 7.65
N GLN A 514 -58.94 5.20 7.49
CA GLN A 514 -59.72 6.41 7.17
C GLN A 514 -59.66 7.46 8.29
N ILE A 515 -59.70 7.04 9.56
CA ILE A 515 -59.58 7.95 10.71
C ILE A 515 -58.20 8.61 10.73
N ILE A 516 -57.13 7.85 10.52
CA ILE A 516 -55.76 8.40 10.47
C ILE A 516 -55.61 9.37 9.29
N ARG A 517 -56.20 9.04 8.13
CA ARG A 517 -56.19 9.91 6.94
C ARG A 517 -56.90 11.25 7.21
N GLN A 518 -58.10 11.22 7.79
CA GLN A 518 -58.81 12.46 8.17
C GLN A 518 -58.07 13.27 9.23
N ARG A 519 -57.32 12.61 10.13
CA ARG A 519 -56.46 13.31 11.10
C ARG A 519 -55.28 13.97 10.39
N ALA A 520 -54.65 13.28 9.44
CA ALA A 520 -53.56 13.85 8.66
C ALA A 520 -54.00 15.08 7.85
N GLU A 521 -55.20 15.07 7.26
CA GLU A 521 -55.78 16.25 6.59
C GLU A 521 -55.93 17.45 7.53
N ARG A 522 -56.33 17.22 8.79
CA ARG A 522 -56.41 18.29 9.80
C ARG A 522 -55.04 18.77 10.24
N THR A 523 -54.08 17.86 10.42
CA THR A 523 -52.69 18.22 10.76
C THR A 523 -52.08 19.08 9.65
N LEU A 524 -52.31 18.73 8.39
CA LEU A 524 -51.92 19.56 7.24
C LEU A 524 -52.53 20.96 7.28
N ALA A 525 -53.83 21.06 7.57
CA ALA A 525 -54.50 22.35 7.74
C ALA A 525 -53.94 23.19 8.91
N GLN A 526 -53.20 22.57 9.84
CA GLN A 526 -52.56 23.20 11.00
C GLN A 526 -51.04 23.38 10.84
N GLY A 527 -50.52 23.26 9.61
CA GLY A 527 -49.10 23.49 9.31
C GLY A 527 -48.28 22.23 9.06
N GLY A 528 -48.89 21.03 9.06
CA GLY A 528 -48.28 19.81 8.55
C GLY A 528 -47.16 19.21 9.42
N ASP A 529 -47.19 19.41 10.74
CA ASP A 529 -46.22 18.81 11.66
C ASP A 529 -46.59 17.36 12.00
N PHE A 530 -45.86 16.41 11.41
CA PHE A 530 -45.92 14.97 11.69
C PHE A 530 -44.67 14.47 12.42
N SER A 531 -43.85 15.38 12.97
CA SER A 531 -42.55 15.03 13.52
C SER A 531 -42.65 14.05 14.69
N GLY A 532 -41.84 12.99 14.65
CA GLY A 532 -41.81 11.94 15.67
C GLY A 532 -43.08 11.10 15.80
N MET A 533 -44.08 11.26 14.93
CA MET A 533 -45.32 10.49 14.98
C MET A 533 -45.10 9.04 14.54
N ASP A 534 -45.86 8.12 15.15
CA ASP A 534 -45.97 6.75 14.67
C ASP A 534 -47.09 6.67 13.62
N LEU A 535 -46.67 6.58 12.37
CA LEU A 535 -47.49 6.47 11.17
C LEU A 535 -47.22 5.12 10.46
N THR A 536 -46.77 4.13 11.22
CA THR A 536 -46.44 2.80 10.73
C THR A 536 -47.66 2.16 10.06
N GLY A 537 -47.48 1.68 8.83
CA GLY A 537 -48.52 1.00 8.06
C GLY A 537 -49.64 1.91 7.53
N VAL A 538 -49.50 3.23 7.60
CA VAL A 538 -50.54 4.17 7.16
C VAL A 538 -50.77 4.13 5.65
N ASP A 539 -52.02 4.37 5.23
CA ASP A 539 -52.37 4.62 3.83
C ASP A 539 -52.61 6.11 3.60
N PHE A 540 -51.61 6.77 3.01
CA PHE A 540 -51.66 8.15 2.56
C PHE A 540 -51.68 8.27 1.04
N SER A 541 -51.88 7.17 0.32
CA SER A 541 -51.82 7.14 -1.14
C SER A 541 -52.65 8.26 -1.78
N GLY A 542 -52.07 9.00 -2.73
CA GLY A 542 -52.73 10.10 -3.45
C GLY A 542 -52.95 11.40 -2.67
N MET A 543 -52.41 11.54 -1.45
CA MET A 543 -52.54 12.77 -0.68
C MET A 543 -51.58 13.89 -1.15
N ASP A 544 -52.01 15.13 -0.95
CA ASP A 544 -51.15 16.31 -1.03
C ASP A 544 -50.55 16.59 0.35
N LEU A 545 -49.25 16.34 0.48
CA LEU A 545 -48.45 16.41 1.70
C LEU A 545 -47.25 17.36 1.50
N ARG A 546 -47.36 18.32 0.57
CA ARG A 546 -46.28 19.27 0.27
C ARG A 546 -45.87 20.09 1.49
N GLY A 547 -44.57 20.21 1.71
CA GLY A 547 -43.99 20.95 2.83
C GLY A 547 -44.24 20.34 4.22
N ALA A 548 -44.82 19.15 4.32
CA ALA A 548 -45.06 18.49 5.60
C ALA A 548 -43.74 18.10 6.31
N ASP A 549 -43.72 18.18 7.64
CA ASP A 549 -42.58 17.77 8.46
C ASP A 549 -42.77 16.35 9.01
N PHE A 550 -42.09 15.38 8.39
CA PHE A 550 -42.03 13.98 8.82
C PHE A 550 -40.72 13.67 9.59
N SER A 551 -40.04 14.68 10.13
CA SER A 551 -38.76 14.43 10.80
C SER A 551 -38.91 13.45 11.98
N LYS A 552 -38.07 12.40 11.98
CA LYS A 552 -38.13 11.28 12.94
C LYS A 552 -39.47 10.53 13.01
N ALA A 553 -40.37 10.70 12.02
CA ALA A 553 -41.61 9.95 11.97
C ALA A 553 -41.35 8.47 11.63
N LEU A 554 -42.18 7.58 12.14
CA LEU A 554 -42.16 6.15 11.80
C LEU A 554 -43.18 5.90 10.70
N LEU A 555 -42.72 5.56 9.51
CA LEU A 555 -43.49 5.31 8.29
C LEU A 555 -43.20 3.91 7.72
N GLU A 556 -42.80 2.95 8.58
CA GLU A 556 -42.52 1.59 8.12
C GLU A 556 -43.79 0.99 7.49
N CYS A 557 -43.67 0.39 6.31
CA CYS A 557 -44.80 -0.18 5.55
C CYS A 557 -45.92 0.83 5.19
N ALA A 558 -45.65 2.14 5.21
CA ALA A 558 -46.62 3.15 4.77
C ALA A 558 -46.81 3.10 3.24
N ASP A 559 -48.05 3.33 2.79
CA ASP A 559 -48.37 3.56 1.37
C ASP A 559 -48.42 5.08 1.11
N LEU A 560 -47.41 5.55 0.38
CA LEU A 560 -47.21 6.94 -0.05
C LEU A 560 -47.26 7.04 -1.59
N SER A 561 -47.87 6.05 -2.25
CA SER A 561 -47.99 6.01 -3.70
C SER A 561 -48.86 7.15 -4.21
N HIS A 562 -48.51 7.76 -5.34
CA HIS A 562 -49.23 8.87 -5.96
C HIS A 562 -49.30 10.16 -5.12
N CYS A 563 -48.52 10.29 -4.03
CA CYS A 563 -48.52 11.49 -3.21
C CYS A 563 -47.76 12.66 -3.84
N GLN A 564 -48.15 13.88 -3.47
CA GLN A 564 -47.34 15.09 -3.68
C GLN A 564 -46.64 15.44 -2.37
N LEU A 565 -45.34 15.23 -2.29
CA LEU A 565 -44.52 15.43 -1.10
C LEU A 565 -43.45 16.51 -1.30
N ASP A 566 -43.57 17.33 -2.34
CA ASP A 566 -42.57 18.34 -2.66
C ASP A 566 -42.23 19.24 -1.46
N GLY A 567 -40.94 19.39 -1.17
CA GLY A 567 -40.41 20.16 -0.04
C GLY A 567 -40.63 19.53 1.34
N ALA A 568 -41.12 18.29 1.44
CA ALA A 568 -41.32 17.63 2.72
C ALA A 568 -39.99 17.29 3.43
N ASN A 569 -40.00 17.35 4.76
CA ASN A 569 -38.84 17.05 5.59
C ASN A 569 -38.91 15.63 6.16
N PHE A 570 -38.08 14.72 5.66
CA PHE A 570 -37.96 13.34 6.14
C PHE A 570 -36.71 13.13 7.00
N ARG A 571 -36.13 14.18 7.59
CA ARG A 571 -34.88 14.06 8.37
C ARG A 571 -35.04 13.01 9.48
N GLY A 572 -34.23 11.95 9.40
CA GLY A 572 -34.28 10.86 10.37
C GLY A 572 -35.57 10.03 10.35
N ALA A 573 -36.41 10.12 9.32
CA ALA A 573 -37.64 9.33 9.24
C ALA A 573 -37.36 7.85 8.94
N MET A 574 -38.22 6.95 9.41
CA MET A 574 -38.19 5.51 9.08
C MET A 574 -39.18 5.22 7.96
N LEU A 575 -38.72 5.12 6.72
CA LEU A 575 -39.50 4.79 5.52
C LEU A 575 -39.26 3.34 5.06
N ALA A 576 -38.77 2.48 5.95
CA ALA A 576 -38.43 1.12 5.55
C ALA A 576 -39.68 0.37 5.05
N ARG A 577 -39.53 -0.34 3.92
CA ARG A 577 -40.63 -1.06 3.26
C ARG A 577 -41.83 -0.19 2.84
N ALA A 578 -41.65 1.14 2.77
CA ALA A 578 -42.70 2.04 2.29
C ALA A 578 -42.90 1.87 0.77
N GLU A 579 -44.14 2.09 0.32
CA GLU A 579 -44.49 2.14 -1.10
C GLU A 579 -44.51 3.60 -1.55
N LEU A 580 -43.62 3.94 -2.49
CA LEU A 580 -43.42 5.29 -3.03
C LEU A 580 -43.52 5.18 -4.55
N HIS A 581 -44.62 4.66 -5.09
CA HIS A 581 -44.82 4.54 -6.53
C HIS A 581 -45.48 5.80 -7.10
N HIS A 582 -44.96 6.33 -8.20
CA HIS A 582 -45.50 7.52 -8.87
C HIS A 582 -45.61 8.74 -7.94
N THR A 583 -44.67 8.89 -7.01
CA THR A 583 -44.69 9.91 -5.96
C THR A 583 -43.78 11.07 -6.33
N SER A 584 -44.25 12.30 -6.11
CA SER A 584 -43.41 13.51 -6.25
C SER A 584 -42.73 13.81 -4.92
N LEU A 585 -41.40 13.72 -4.89
CA LEU A 585 -40.53 13.89 -3.71
C LEU A 585 -39.48 14.99 -3.99
N ARG A 586 -39.88 16.01 -4.76
CA ARG A 586 -38.98 17.07 -5.19
C ARG A 586 -38.53 17.92 -4.01
N ASP A 587 -37.27 18.31 -3.98
CA ASP A 587 -36.70 19.17 -2.92
C ASP A 587 -36.87 18.61 -1.48
N CYS A 588 -37.12 17.31 -1.34
CA CYS A 588 -37.28 16.65 -0.04
C CYS A 588 -35.94 16.50 0.70
N ASN A 589 -35.98 16.47 2.03
CA ASN A 589 -34.81 16.21 2.86
C ASN A 589 -34.84 14.80 3.48
N PHE A 590 -33.97 13.90 3.04
CA PHE A 590 -33.83 12.53 3.57
C PHE A 590 -32.61 12.36 4.49
N GLU A 591 -32.02 13.43 5.01
CA GLU A 591 -30.85 13.37 5.89
C GLU A 591 -31.08 12.44 7.09
N GLY A 592 -30.30 11.36 7.20
CA GLY A 592 -30.38 10.36 8.26
C GLY A 592 -31.63 9.46 8.22
N ALA A 593 -32.45 9.53 7.17
CA ALA A 593 -33.63 8.67 7.01
C ALA A 593 -33.23 7.23 6.64
N SER A 594 -34.14 6.28 6.83
CA SER A 594 -33.99 4.92 6.31
C SER A 594 -35.09 4.63 5.29
N LEU A 595 -34.70 4.39 4.03
CA LEU A 595 -35.55 3.88 2.97
C LEU A 595 -35.29 2.37 2.74
N ALA A 596 -34.70 1.67 3.70
CA ALA A 596 -34.35 0.26 3.53
C ALA A 596 -35.56 -0.57 3.08
N LEU A 597 -35.40 -1.40 2.04
CA LEU A 597 -36.48 -2.22 1.47
C LEU A 597 -37.67 -1.42 0.88
N ALA A 598 -37.58 -0.10 0.77
CA ALA A 598 -38.64 0.71 0.16
C ALA A 598 -38.74 0.41 -1.34
N GLN A 599 -39.95 0.56 -1.87
CA GLN A 599 -40.24 0.33 -3.28
C GLN A 599 -40.60 1.65 -3.94
N CYS A 600 -39.75 2.09 -4.87
CA CYS A 600 -39.95 3.32 -5.63
C CYS A 600 -39.94 2.98 -7.11
N CYS A 601 -41.09 3.20 -7.76
CA CYS A 601 -41.22 3.05 -9.21
C CYS A 601 -41.77 4.35 -9.80
N HIS A 602 -41.13 4.89 -10.83
CA HIS A 602 -41.55 6.13 -11.49
C HIS A 602 -41.71 7.32 -10.54
N SER A 603 -40.85 7.41 -9.52
CA SER A 603 -40.88 8.48 -8.52
C SER A 603 -39.82 9.52 -8.75
N ASP A 604 -40.13 10.73 -8.31
CA ASP A 604 -39.37 11.93 -8.65
C ASP A 604 -38.70 12.52 -7.41
N PHE A 605 -37.40 12.29 -7.29
CA PHE A 605 -36.52 12.79 -6.24
C PHE A 605 -35.72 14.02 -6.70
N SER A 606 -36.21 14.78 -7.69
CA SER A 606 -35.44 15.91 -8.22
C SER A 606 -35.15 16.95 -7.13
N GLY A 607 -33.91 17.42 -7.01
CA GLY A 607 -33.50 18.37 -5.97
C GLY A 607 -33.47 17.81 -4.53
N ALA A 608 -33.81 16.52 -4.35
CA ALA A 608 -33.83 15.92 -3.03
C ALA A 608 -32.41 15.76 -2.45
N ARG A 609 -32.32 15.80 -1.11
CA ARG A 609 -31.05 15.70 -0.37
C ARG A 609 -30.96 14.38 0.37
N PHE A 610 -29.91 13.62 0.06
CA PHE A 610 -29.56 12.36 0.70
C PHE A 610 -28.20 12.50 1.37
N LYS A 611 -28.19 12.32 2.69
CA LYS A 611 -26.98 12.37 3.50
C LYS A 611 -27.16 11.45 4.68
N ASP A 612 -26.23 10.53 4.89
CA ASP A 612 -26.35 9.48 5.90
C ASP A 612 -27.67 8.68 5.78
N THR A 613 -28.25 8.61 4.57
CA THR A 613 -29.52 7.93 4.30
C THR A 613 -29.27 6.45 4.03
N GLN A 614 -30.07 5.57 4.63
CA GLN A 614 -29.95 4.12 4.42
C GLN A 614 -30.82 3.69 3.23
N LEU A 615 -30.20 3.07 2.21
CA LEU A 615 -30.85 2.65 0.95
C LEU A 615 -30.63 1.16 0.63
N GLN A 616 -30.20 0.37 1.61
CA GLN A 616 -29.98 -1.06 1.43
C GLN A 616 -31.28 -1.77 1.06
N GLU A 617 -31.23 -2.66 0.08
CA GLU A 617 -32.38 -3.39 -0.46
C GLU A 617 -33.51 -2.49 -1.01
N THR A 618 -33.24 -1.22 -1.28
CA THR A 618 -34.23 -0.32 -1.90
C THR A 618 -34.36 -0.63 -3.38
N LEU A 619 -35.61 -0.69 -3.87
CA LEU A 619 -35.91 -0.82 -5.29
C LEU A 619 -36.19 0.57 -5.89
N LEU A 620 -35.35 0.98 -6.85
CA LEU A 620 -35.46 2.24 -7.58
C LEU A 620 -35.57 1.91 -9.07
N ASP A 621 -36.78 1.91 -9.60
CA ASP A 621 -37.06 1.64 -11.03
C ASP A 621 -37.62 2.89 -11.72
N ASP A 622 -36.99 3.29 -12.82
CA ASP A 622 -37.35 4.47 -13.61
C ASP A 622 -37.55 5.75 -12.76
N CYS A 623 -36.72 5.92 -11.72
CA CYS A 623 -36.77 7.07 -10.82
C CYS A 623 -35.90 8.22 -11.33
N VAL A 624 -36.29 9.45 -10.97
CA VAL A 624 -35.61 10.70 -11.38
C VAL A 624 -34.92 11.32 -10.18
N PHE A 625 -33.61 11.57 -10.28
CA PHE A 625 -32.76 12.22 -9.28
C PHE A 625 -32.12 13.49 -9.85
N ASP A 626 -32.80 14.16 -10.78
CA ASP A 626 -32.27 15.36 -11.43
C ASP A 626 -32.01 16.46 -10.39
N ASP A 627 -30.84 17.09 -10.45
CA ASP A 627 -30.40 18.12 -9.49
C ASP A 627 -30.33 17.64 -8.01
N ALA A 628 -30.46 16.34 -7.73
CA ALA A 628 -30.38 15.80 -6.38
C ALA A 628 -28.94 15.82 -5.84
N THR A 629 -28.79 15.86 -4.51
CA THR A 629 -27.50 15.79 -3.82
C THR A 629 -27.40 14.52 -2.98
N LEU A 630 -26.38 13.70 -3.24
CA LEU A 630 -26.10 12.45 -2.55
C LEU A 630 -24.71 12.53 -1.92
N GLU A 631 -24.64 12.53 -0.58
CA GLU A 631 -23.40 12.69 0.18
C GLU A 631 -23.14 11.47 1.07
N GLY A 632 -21.98 10.84 0.87
CA GLY A 632 -21.45 9.80 1.77
C GLY A 632 -22.28 8.52 1.82
N LEU A 633 -23.01 8.18 0.75
CA LEU A 633 -23.90 7.03 0.73
C LEU A 633 -23.16 5.75 0.34
N LEU A 634 -23.50 4.65 1.01
CA LEU A 634 -23.07 3.31 0.63
C LEU A 634 -24.26 2.57 0.01
N PHE A 635 -24.18 2.33 -1.30
CA PHE A 635 -25.12 1.49 -2.02
C PHE A 635 -24.62 0.05 -2.03
N ARG A 636 -25.36 -0.81 -1.33
CA ARG A 636 -25.15 -2.25 -1.29
C ARG A 636 -26.52 -2.91 -1.34
N GLU A 637 -26.64 -3.95 -2.15
CA GLU A 637 -27.91 -4.66 -2.35
C GLU A 637 -29.04 -3.69 -2.78
N THR A 638 -28.73 -2.54 -3.38
CA THR A 638 -29.70 -1.56 -3.87
C THR A 638 -29.92 -1.78 -5.36
N TRP A 639 -31.17 -1.79 -5.81
CA TRP A 639 -31.50 -1.97 -7.22
C TRP A 639 -31.79 -0.62 -7.86
N PHE A 640 -30.93 -0.20 -8.79
CA PHE A 640 -31.21 0.92 -9.68
C PHE A 640 -31.46 0.40 -11.08
N THR A 641 -32.60 0.72 -11.65
CA THR A 641 -32.92 0.36 -13.04
C THR A 641 -33.38 1.60 -13.79
N ARG A 642 -32.68 1.96 -14.88
CA ARG A 642 -33.04 3.08 -15.77
C ARG A 642 -33.25 4.42 -15.04
N CYS A 643 -32.52 4.62 -13.95
CA CYS A 643 -32.63 5.85 -13.16
C CYS A 643 -31.83 7.01 -13.79
N ARG A 644 -32.36 8.22 -13.64
CA ARG A 644 -31.77 9.45 -14.18
C ARG A 644 -31.17 10.31 -13.06
N PHE A 645 -29.97 10.83 -13.29
CA PHE A 645 -29.19 11.66 -12.37
C PHE A 645 -28.72 12.96 -13.06
N HIS A 646 -29.56 13.61 -13.87
CA HIS A 646 -29.09 14.79 -14.62
C HIS A 646 -28.70 15.92 -13.69
N ARG A 647 -27.49 16.47 -13.85
CA ARG A 647 -26.95 17.53 -12.98
C ARG A 647 -26.92 17.18 -11.48
N ALA A 648 -27.12 15.92 -11.13
CA ALA A 648 -27.03 15.46 -9.75
C ALA A 648 -25.58 15.59 -9.25
N THR A 649 -25.42 15.77 -7.94
CA THR A 649 -24.12 15.80 -7.28
C THR A 649 -23.99 14.57 -6.38
N LEU A 650 -22.97 13.74 -6.65
CA LEU A 650 -22.62 12.58 -5.85
C LEU A 650 -21.24 12.84 -5.23
N ASP A 651 -21.17 12.99 -3.90
CA ASP A 651 -19.91 13.21 -3.18
C ASP A 651 -19.64 12.07 -2.20
N GLY A 652 -18.51 11.39 -2.36
CA GLY A 652 -18.08 10.30 -1.49
C GLY A 652 -19.02 9.08 -1.48
N CYS A 653 -19.78 8.87 -2.56
CA CYS A 653 -20.68 7.72 -2.67
C CYS A 653 -19.92 6.45 -3.08
N VAL A 654 -20.35 5.29 -2.56
CA VAL A 654 -19.76 3.98 -2.86
C VAL A 654 -20.83 3.04 -3.39
N PHE A 655 -20.63 2.52 -4.59
CA PHE A 655 -21.44 1.47 -5.20
C PHE A 655 -20.68 0.14 -5.09
N LEU A 656 -21.23 -0.81 -4.33
CA LEU A 656 -20.55 -2.06 -4.01
C LEU A 656 -21.36 -3.27 -4.46
N GLU A 657 -20.78 -4.09 -5.33
CA GLU A 657 -21.34 -5.37 -5.77
C GLU A 657 -22.72 -5.22 -6.43
N LEU A 658 -22.89 -4.19 -7.29
CA LEU A 658 -24.16 -3.85 -7.93
C LEU A 658 -24.15 -4.08 -9.44
N THR A 659 -25.32 -4.42 -9.99
CA THR A 659 -25.59 -4.37 -11.44
C THR A 659 -26.49 -3.18 -11.70
N LEU A 660 -26.03 -2.25 -12.55
CA LEU A 660 -26.61 -0.92 -12.71
C LEU A 660 -26.97 -0.68 -14.19
N PRO A 661 -28.13 -1.17 -14.65
CA PRO A 661 -28.55 -1.06 -16.05
C PRO A 661 -29.13 0.32 -16.38
N GLY A 662 -28.57 0.92 -17.43
CA GLY A 662 -29.12 2.12 -18.09
C GLY A 662 -29.14 3.35 -17.22
N LEU A 663 -28.13 3.54 -16.36
CA LEU A 663 -28.02 4.74 -15.55
C LEU A 663 -27.61 5.94 -16.40
N ASP A 664 -28.28 7.07 -16.17
CA ASP A 664 -28.07 8.30 -16.92
C ASP A 664 -27.52 9.40 -16.01
N PHE A 665 -26.20 9.57 -16.04
CA PHE A 665 -25.43 10.57 -15.30
C PHE A 665 -25.09 11.81 -16.15
N ARG A 666 -25.86 12.11 -17.21
CA ARG A 666 -25.55 13.26 -18.06
C ARG A 666 -25.48 14.56 -17.28
N HIS A 667 -24.43 15.34 -17.51
CA HIS A 667 -24.15 16.59 -16.78
C HIS A 667 -23.97 16.44 -15.25
N ALA A 668 -23.90 15.23 -14.71
CA ALA A 668 -23.74 15.00 -13.28
C ALA A 668 -22.33 15.39 -12.81
N ARG A 669 -22.19 15.66 -11.52
CA ARG A 669 -20.90 15.87 -10.85
C ARG A 669 -20.67 14.77 -9.84
N LEU A 670 -19.65 13.95 -10.09
CA LEU A 670 -19.22 12.88 -9.22
C LEU A 670 -17.88 13.27 -8.60
N ASN A 671 -17.83 13.37 -7.28
CA ASN A 671 -16.61 13.64 -6.52
C ASN A 671 -16.35 12.45 -5.59
N LYS A 672 -15.14 11.89 -5.63
CA LYS A 672 -14.73 10.75 -4.79
C LYS A 672 -15.72 9.58 -4.81
N THR A 673 -16.44 9.42 -5.92
CA THR A 673 -17.41 8.35 -6.07
C THR A 673 -16.69 7.09 -6.53
N THR A 674 -17.01 5.97 -5.89
CA THR A 674 -16.27 4.71 -6.06
C THR A 674 -17.22 3.58 -6.45
N PHE A 675 -16.88 2.90 -7.54
CA PHE A 675 -17.54 1.67 -7.99
C PHE A 675 -16.61 0.50 -7.68
N VAL A 676 -17.11 -0.48 -6.92
CA VAL A 676 -16.36 -1.66 -6.51
C VAL A 676 -17.15 -2.90 -6.91
N LYS A 677 -16.53 -3.82 -7.65
CA LYS A 677 -17.15 -5.08 -8.09
C LYS A 677 -18.52 -4.90 -8.75
N SER A 678 -18.69 -3.79 -9.46
CA SER A 678 -19.98 -3.40 -10.02
C SER A 678 -20.01 -3.55 -11.54
N THR A 679 -21.20 -3.62 -12.11
CA THR A 679 -21.43 -3.67 -13.57
C THR A 679 -22.28 -2.47 -13.97
N LEU A 680 -21.77 -1.66 -14.90
CA LEU A 680 -22.41 -0.46 -15.46
C LEU A 680 -22.83 -0.76 -16.90
N GLU A 681 -24.04 -1.29 -17.09
CA GLU A 681 -24.52 -1.66 -18.42
C GLU A 681 -25.13 -0.45 -19.12
N ALA A 682 -24.51 -0.01 -20.23
CA ALA A 682 -24.95 1.14 -21.02
C ALA A 682 -25.13 2.43 -20.20
N ALA A 683 -24.25 2.65 -19.20
CA ALA A 683 -24.27 3.87 -18.42
C ALA A 683 -23.82 5.08 -19.25
N ASP A 684 -24.52 6.20 -19.11
CA ASP A 684 -24.25 7.45 -19.82
C ASP A 684 -23.71 8.53 -18.88
N PHE A 685 -22.45 8.88 -19.03
CA PHE A 685 -21.74 9.95 -18.34
C PHE A 685 -21.45 11.14 -19.26
N SER A 686 -22.20 11.32 -20.35
CA SER A 686 -21.93 12.39 -21.31
C SER A 686 -22.03 13.76 -20.62
N ASP A 687 -21.05 14.63 -20.89
CA ASP A 687 -20.89 15.95 -20.27
C ASP A 687 -20.79 15.94 -18.72
N ALA A 688 -20.55 14.78 -18.10
CA ALA A 688 -20.37 14.68 -16.66
C ALA A 688 -18.95 15.09 -16.23
N THR A 689 -18.82 15.53 -14.98
CA THR A 689 -17.52 15.78 -14.35
C THR A 689 -17.27 14.73 -13.28
N LEU A 690 -16.21 13.94 -13.44
CA LEU A 690 -15.73 12.96 -12.49
C LEU A 690 -14.41 13.47 -11.90
N ASP A 691 -14.41 13.75 -10.61
CA ASP A 691 -13.23 14.16 -9.84
C ASP A 691 -12.91 13.07 -8.82
N SER A 692 -11.68 12.56 -8.87
CA SER A 692 -11.16 11.59 -7.91
C SER A 692 -12.03 10.33 -7.78
N CYS A 693 -12.70 9.94 -8.87
CA CYS A 693 -13.56 8.77 -8.91
C CYS A 693 -12.74 7.50 -9.16
N SER A 694 -13.20 6.36 -8.66
CA SER A 694 -12.49 5.09 -8.83
C SER A 694 -13.40 3.95 -9.29
N PHE A 695 -12.86 3.12 -10.18
CA PHE A 695 -13.47 1.90 -10.71
C PHE A 695 -12.54 0.75 -10.32
N VAL A 696 -13.00 -0.13 -9.43
CA VAL A 696 -12.22 -1.26 -8.91
C VAL A 696 -12.99 -2.53 -9.18
N GLU A 697 -12.40 -3.50 -9.88
CA GLU A 697 -13.10 -4.73 -10.32
C GLU A 697 -14.44 -4.42 -11.01
N THR A 698 -14.52 -3.30 -11.74
CA THR A 698 -15.78 -2.79 -12.30
C THR A 698 -15.86 -3.03 -13.81
N HIS A 699 -17.01 -3.52 -14.26
CA HIS A 699 -17.30 -3.75 -15.67
C HIS A 699 -18.13 -2.59 -16.21
N ALA A 700 -17.54 -1.76 -17.06
CA ALA A 700 -18.17 -0.58 -17.64
C ALA A 700 -17.98 -0.56 -19.16
N ASP A 701 -18.07 -1.74 -19.77
CA ASP A 701 -18.03 -1.91 -21.22
C ASP A 701 -19.19 -1.15 -21.88
N GLU A 702 -18.92 -0.52 -23.02
CA GLU A 702 -19.88 0.29 -23.80
C GLU A 702 -20.43 1.54 -23.06
N ALA A 703 -19.85 1.91 -21.92
CA ALA A 703 -20.19 3.15 -21.23
C ALA A 703 -19.85 4.40 -22.07
N ARG A 704 -20.69 5.43 -21.97
CA ARG A 704 -20.56 6.68 -22.74
C ARG A 704 -19.97 7.77 -21.87
N PHE A 705 -18.82 8.30 -22.25
CA PHE A 705 -18.10 9.41 -21.59
C PHE A 705 -17.91 10.59 -22.54
N ILE A 706 -18.87 10.80 -23.46
CA ILE A 706 -18.75 11.83 -24.51
C ILE A 706 -18.68 13.20 -23.86
N SER A 707 -17.66 14.00 -24.19
CA SER A 707 -17.41 15.32 -23.58
C SER A 707 -17.26 15.30 -22.04
N ALA A 708 -17.12 14.13 -21.43
CA ALA A 708 -16.94 14.02 -19.98
C ALA A 708 -15.55 14.54 -19.56
N THR A 709 -15.46 15.02 -18.33
CA THR A 709 -14.20 15.47 -17.73
C THR A 709 -13.81 14.55 -16.59
N TRP A 710 -12.67 13.87 -16.71
CA TRP A 710 -12.05 13.07 -15.67
C TRP A 710 -10.85 13.82 -15.08
N ILE A 711 -10.86 13.99 -13.77
CA ILE A 711 -9.76 14.60 -13.00
C ILE A 711 -9.35 13.56 -11.96
N THR A 712 -8.08 13.16 -11.97
CA THR A 712 -7.50 12.23 -10.99
C THR A 712 -8.31 10.94 -10.77
N CYS A 713 -8.97 10.46 -11.82
CA CYS A 713 -9.77 9.24 -11.78
C CYS A 713 -8.92 7.99 -11.99
N ALA A 714 -9.35 6.84 -11.48
CA ALA A 714 -8.60 5.59 -11.60
C ALA A 714 -9.49 4.40 -11.98
N ALA A 715 -9.00 3.55 -12.89
CA ALA A 715 -9.51 2.20 -13.12
C ALA A 715 -8.43 1.18 -12.71
N ALA A 716 -8.79 0.25 -11.82
CA ALA A 716 -7.84 -0.69 -11.21
C ALA A 716 -8.45 -2.09 -11.06
N SER A 717 -7.58 -3.06 -10.70
CA SER A 717 -7.97 -4.44 -10.37
C SER A 717 -8.86 -5.08 -11.42
N GLU A 718 -8.35 -5.23 -12.65
CA GLU A 718 -9.07 -5.94 -13.74
C GLU A 718 -10.39 -5.25 -14.19
N SER A 719 -10.55 -3.95 -13.92
CA SER A 719 -11.68 -3.19 -14.46
C SER A 719 -11.67 -3.15 -16.00
N THR A 720 -12.86 -3.15 -16.59
CA THR A 720 -13.07 -3.21 -18.05
C THR A 720 -13.87 -2.02 -18.55
N LEU A 721 -13.41 -1.44 -19.66
CA LEU A 721 -13.96 -0.27 -20.35
C LEU A 721 -13.90 -0.51 -21.88
N ASN A 722 -14.11 -1.75 -22.32
CA ASN A 722 -14.09 -2.10 -23.73
C ASN A 722 -15.21 -1.38 -24.47
N ARG A 723 -14.92 -0.89 -25.68
CA ARG A 723 -15.88 -0.12 -26.52
C ARG A 723 -16.47 1.12 -25.84
N ALA A 724 -15.91 1.58 -24.73
CA ALA A 724 -16.34 2.82 -24.10
C ALA A 724 -16.08 4.02 -25.03
N ASP A 725 -16.96 5.02 -24.95
CA ASP A 725 -16.92 6.19 -25.83
C ASP A 725 -16.44 7.44 -25.09
N PHE A 726 -15.17 7.77 -25.23
CA PHE A 726 -14.51 8.98 -24.71
C PHE A 726 -14.39 10.08 -25.77
N THR A 727 -15.23 10.09 -26.81
CA THR A 727 -15.19 11.13 -27.85
C THR A 727 -15.33 12.52 -27.22
N HIS A 728 -14.43 13.45 -27.55
CA HIS A 728 -14.33 14.80 -26.93
C HIS A 728 -14.05 14.85 -25.42
N ALA A 729 -13.82 13.71 -24.75
CA ALA A 729 -13.57 13.69 -23.31
C ALA A 729 -12.23 14.36 -22.95
N THR A 730 -12.13 14.84 -21.72
CA THR A 730 -10.88 15.38 -21.15
C THR A 730 -10.47 14.57 -19.94
N LEU A 731 -9.34 13.87 -20.01
CA LEU A 731 -8.74 13.10 -18.93
C LEU A 731 -7.48 13.82 -18.45
N ARG A 732 -7.46 14.22 -17.18
CA ARG A 732 -6.33 14.91 -16.54
C ARG A 732 -5.81 14.05 -15.40
N GLN A 733 -4.51 13.73 -15.44
CA GLN A 733 -3.82 13.02 -14.36
C GLN A 733 -4.54 11.74 -13.91
N SER A 734 -5.22 11.06 -14.84
CA SER A 734 -5.99 9.86 -14.55
C SER A 734 -5.14 8.60 -14.76
N ASN A 735 -5.51 7.51 -14.10
CA ASN A 735 -4.80 6.25 -14.13
C ASN A 735 -5.69 5.14 -14.67
N LEU A 736 -5.36 4.64 -15.86
CA LEU A 736 -6.03 3.55 -16.55
C LEU A 736 -5.05 2.39 -16.81
N ARG A 737 -4.05 2.23 -15.93
CA ARG A 737 -3.02 1.19 -16.05
C ARG A 737 -3.67 -0.19 -16.04
N GLN A 738 -3.19 -1.10 -16.89
CA GLN A 738 -3.70 -2.49 -17.00
C GLN A 738 -5.20 -2.62 -17.33
N THR A 739 -5.86 -1.53 -17.73
CA THR A 739 -7.30 -1.52 -18.00
C THR A 739 -7.59 -2.09 -19.40
N ALA A 740 -8.68 -2.84 -19.53
CA ALA A 740 -9.15 -3.31 -20.83
C ALA A 740 -9.95 -2.19 -21.55
N LEU A 741 -9.44 -1.73 -22.68
CA LEU A 741 -9.96 -0.62 -23.50
C LEU A 741 -10.08 -1.05 -24.98
N CYS A 742 -10.37 -2.33 -25.24
CA CYS A 742 -10.44 -2.85 -26.61
C CYS A 742 -11.52 -2.12 -27.39
N CYS A 743 -11.18 -1.63 -28.59
CA CYS A 743 -12.11 -0.89 -29.47
C CYS A 743 -12.75 0.35 -28.82
N ALA A 744 -12.15 0.92 -27.77
CA ALA A 744 -12.61 2.17 -27.18
C ALA A 744 -12.42 3.36 -28.13
N ARG A 745 -13.28 4.38 -28.02
CA ARG A 745 -13.23 5.59 -28.86
C ARG A 745 -12.68 6.76 -28.05
N PHE A 746 -11.60 7.36 -28.51
CA PHE A 746 -10.96 8.56 -27.95
C PHE A 746 -10.82 9.66 -29.01
N GLU A 747 -11.69 9.66 -30.03
CA GLU A 747 -11.70 10.66 -31.10
C GLU A 747 -11.81 12.07 -30.50
N LEU A 748 -10.89 12.97 -30.86
CA LEU A 748 -10.80 14.34 -30.34
C LEU A 748 -10.71 14.47 -28.80
N ALA A 749 -10.36 13.38 -28.10
CA ALA A 749 -10.17 13.39 -26.65
C ALA A 749 -8.85 14.09 -26.26
N LYS A 750 -8.79 14.59 -25.03
CA LYS A 750 -7.60 15.24 -24.44
C LYS A 750 -7.12 14.44 -23.23
N LEU A 751 -6.01 13.75 -23.35
CA LEU A 751 -5.34 13.01 -22.29
C LEU A 751 -4.06 13.77 -21.88
N GLU A 752 -4.16 14.51 -20.78
CA GLU A 752 -3.07 15.33 -20.23
C GLU A 752 -2.46 14.61 -19.01
N ASN A 753 -1.20 14.16 -19.14
CA ASN A 753 -0.48 13.42 -18.09
C ASN A 753 -1.27 12.20 -17.56
N THR A 754 -1.97 11.48 -18.44
CA THR A 754 -2.76 10.29 -18.09
C THR A 754 -1.89 9.04 -18.28
N ASP A 755 -2.02 8.07 -17.39
CA ASP A 755 -1.28 6.81 -17.44
C ASP A 755 -2.17 5.68 -17.97
N LEU A 756 -1.83 5.16 -19.15
CA LEU A 756 -2.44 3.99 -19.78
C LEU A 756 -1.42 2.84 -19.90
N SER A 757 -0.35 2.84 -19.11
CA SER A 757 0.68 1.81 -19.18
C SER A 757 0.10 0.41 -18.98
N GLU A 758 0.57 -0.57 -19.74
CA GLU A 758 0.07 -1.96 -19.74
C GLU A 758 -1.43 -2.11 -20.07
N ALA A 759 -2.12 -1.06 -20.52
CA ALA A 759 -3.52 -1.16 -20.93
C ALA A 759 -3.66 -1.93 -22.26
N ASN A 760 -4.83 -2.53 -22.47
CA ASN A 760 -5.19 -3.17 -23.73
C ASN A 760 -6.06 -2.23 -24.56
N CYS A 761 -5.46 -1.52 -25.52
CA CYS A 761 -6.14 -0.56 -26.38
C CYS A 761 -6.31 -1.09 -27.81
N ARG A 762 -6.31 -2.41 -28.04
CA ARG A 762 -6.37 -2.99 -29.39
C ARG A 762 -7.60 -2.48 -30.17
N GLY A 763 -7.38 -1.99 -31.39
CA GLY A 763 -8.43 -1.47 -32.26
C GLY A 763 -9.10 -0.18 -31.77
N ALA A 764 -8.54 0.49 -30.74
CA ALA A 764 -9.05 1.76 -30.27
C ALA A 764 -8.85 2.89 -31.31
N ASN A 765 -9.71 3.90 -31.25
CA ASN A 765 -9.66 5.07 -32.14
C ASN A 765 -9.18 6.30 -31.36
N PHE A 766 -7.98 6.81 -31.64
CA PHE A 766 -7.39 8.03 -31.09
C PHE A 766 -7.28 9.15 -32.14
N GLN A 767 -8.10 9.13 -33.20
CA GLN A 767 -8.06 10.14 -34.25
C GLN A 767 -8.14 11.55 -33.67
N ARG A 768 -7.18 12.39 -34.02
CA ARG A 768 -7.10 13.82 -33.61
C ARG A 768 -7.09 14.03 -32.09
N ALA A 769 -6.78 13.00 -31.31
CA ALA A 769 -6.67 13.10 -29.86
C ALA A 769 -5.39 13.85 -29.46
N SER A 770 -5.42 14.54 -28.32
CA SER A 770 -4.24 15.14 -27.70
C SER A 770 -3.74 14.26 -26.56
N LEU A 771 -2.56 13.66 -26.73
CA LEU A 771 -1.95 12.67 -25.83
C LEU A 771 -0.65 13.20 -25.18
N VAL A 772 -0.55 14.52 -25.03
CA VAL A 772 0.68 15.21 -24.63
C VAL A 772 1.12 14.80 -23.23
N GLY A 773 2.37 14.35 -23.12
CA GLY A 773 3.00 13.97 -21.84
C GLY A 773 2.37 12.77 -21.13
N SER A 774 1.50 12.02 -21.81
CA SER A 774 0.85 10.82 -21.26
C SER A 774 1.77 9.59 -21.32
N LEU A 775 1.51 8.63 -20.43
CA LEU A 775 2.30 7.41 -20.25
C LEU A 775 1.58 6.22 -20.88
N PHE A 776 2.30 5.46 -21.69
CA PHE A 776 1.78 4.31 -22.42
C PHE A 776 2.78 3.14 -22.38
N ILE A 777 3.53 2.97 -21.30
CA ILE A 777 4.60 1.98 -21.24
C ILE A 777 3.99 0.57 -21.34
N ARG A 778 4.46 -0.28 -22.27
CA ARG A 778 3.94 -1.64 -22.53
C ARG A 778 2.45 -1.72 -22.92
N THR A 779 1.89 -0.65 -23.48
CA THR A 779 0.48 -0.66 -23.91
C THR A 779 0.32 -1.50 -25.18
N ASP A 780 -0.80 -2.21 -25.30
CA ASP A 780 -1.18 -2.88 -26.55
C ASP A 780 -2.00 -1.92 -27.43
N PHE A 781 -1.37 -1.40 -28.49
CA PHE A 781 -1.97 -0.54 -29.50
C PHE A 781 -2.03 -1.21 -30.88
N ARG A 782 -2.15 -2.55 -30.93
CA ARG A 782 -2.33 -3.23 -32.22
C ARG A 782 -3.60 -2.73 -32.92
N GLU A 783 -3.51 -2.46 -34.22
CA GLU A 783 -4.62 -1.98 -35.06
C GLU A 783 -5.26 -0.66 -34.58
N VAL A 784 -4.52 0.17 -33.84
CA VAL A 784 -5.01 1.46 -33.34
C VAL A 784 -4.89 2.57 -34.36
N ASP A 785 -5.88 3.45 -34.39
CA ASP A 785 -5.88 4.63 -35.26
C ASP A 785 -5.42 5.88 -34.49
N PHE A 786 -4.21 6.36 -34.77
CA PHE A 786 -3.64 7.62 -34.26
C PHE A 786 -3.64 8.74 -35.33
N THR A 787 -4.47 8.65 -36.37
CA THR A 787 -4.48 9.64 -37.46
C THR A 787 -4.66 11.06 -36.92
N ASP A 788 -3.75 11.97 -37.29
CA ASP A 788 -3.69 13.37 -36.84
C ASP A 788 -3.63 13.56 -35.29
N ALA A 789 -3.26 12.53 -34.53
CA ALA A 789 -3.14 12.61 -33.07
C ALA A 789 -1.86 13.36 -32.63
N ASN A 790 -1.91 14.01 -31.49
CA ASN A 790 -0.77 14.73 -30.90
C ASN A 790 -0.14 13.94 -29.74
N LEU A 791 0.95 13.22 -30.01
CA LEU A 791 1.72 12.39 -29.09
C LEU A 791 2.99 13.08 -28.58
N MET A 792 3.03 14.41 -28.60
CA MET A 792 4.23 15.16 -28.20
C MET A 792 4.66 14.82 -26.77
N GLY A 793 5.89 14.32 -26.62
CA GLY A 793 6.46 13.93 -25.32
C GLY A 793 5.83 12.71 -24.67
N ALA A 794 4.97 11.96 -25.37
CA ALA A 794 4.37 10.72 -24.85
C ALA A 794 5.42 9.62 -24.66
N LEU A 795 5.26 8.78 -23.63
CA LEU A 795 6.16 7.65 -23.35
C LEU A 795 5.51 6.33 -23.77
N LEU A 796 5.89 5.81 -24.93
CA LEU A 796 5.35 4.57 -25.52
C LEU A 796 6.32 3.38 -25.38
N GLN A 797 7.26 3.45 -24.45
CA GLN A 797 8.33 2.45 -24.30
C GLN A 797 7.75 1.02 -24.24
N LYS A 798 8.31 0.10 -25.04
CA LYS A 798 7.90 -1.32 -25.08
C LYS A 798 6.45 -1.60 -25.52
N SER A 799 5.74 -0.63 -26.08
CA SER A 799 4.35 -0.82 -26.56
C SER A 799 4.27 -1.68 -27.81
N GLN A 800 3.13 -2.36 -28.01
CA GLN A 800 2.83 -3.10 -29.24
C GLN A 800 2.08 -2.17 -30.21
N LEU A 801 2.66 -1.89 -31.39
CA LEU A 801 2.16 -0.95 -32.40
C LEU A 801 1.89 -1.62 -33.76
N GLY A 802 1.81 -2.95 -33.81
CA GLY A 802 1.57 -3.69 -35.05
C GLY A 802 0.24 -3.29 -35.70
N GLY A 803 0.28 -2.83 -36.94
CA GLY A 803 -0.90 -2.33 -37.67
C GLY A 803 -1.44 -0.98 -37.21
N ALA A 804 -0.73 -0.26 -36.32
CA ALA A 804 -1.17 1.07 -35.88
C ALA A 804 -1.01 2.12 -37.01
N ASP A 805 -1.96 3.05 -37.12
CA ASP A 805 -1.96 4.13 -38.12
C ASP A 805 -1.57 5.47 -37.48
N PHE A 806 -0.37 5.97 -37.75
CA PHE A 806 0.14 7.27 -37.28
C PHE A 806 0.10 8.36 -38.37
N ASN A 807 -0.73 8.22 -39.40
CA ASN A 807 -0.76 9.20 -40.49
C ASN A 807 -1.06 10.62 -39.98
N GLY A 808 -0.18 11.58 -40.29
CA GLY A 808 -0.31 12.97 -39.81
C GLY A 808 -0.08 13.18 -38.30
N ALA A 809 0.25 12.13 -37.54
CA ALA A 809 0.44 12.24 -36.08
C ALA A 809 1.70 13.04 -35.70
N ASN A 810 1.65 13.77 -34.59
CA ASN A 810 2.79 14.50 -34.04
C ASN A 810 3.50 13.69 -32.95
N LEU A 811 4.68 13.15 -33.27
CA LEU A 811 5.51 12.35 -32.35
C LEU A 811 6.70 13.16 -31.78
N PHE A 812 6.69 14.49 -31.84
CA PHE A 812 7.83 15.28 -31.38
C PHE A 812 8.24 14.94 -29.93
N ARG A 813 9.49 14.50 -29.73
CA ARG A 813 10.03 14.05 -28.42
C ARG A 813 9.30 12.86 -27.78
N ALA A 814 8.48 12.13 -28.50
CA ALA A 814 7.94 10.86 -28.01
C ALA A 814 9.05 9.82 -27.80
N ASP A 815 8.85 8.91 -26.85
CA ASP A 815 9.76 7.78 -26.59
C ASP A 815 9.13 6.47 -27.10
N LEU A 816 9.64 5.99 -28.23
CA LEU A 816 9.27 4.73 -28.88
C LEU A 816 10.33 3.64 -28.62
N SER A 817 11.21 3.79 -27.63
CA SER A 817 12.25 2.79 -27.37
C SER A 817 11.64 1.41 -27.07
N GLN A 818 12.23 0.39 -27.68
CA GLN A 818 11.80 -1.02 -27.58
C GLN A 818 10.35 -1.33 -28.00
N THR A 819 9.68 -0.44 -28.74
CA THR A 819 8.34 -0.71 -29.29
C THR A 819 8.35 -1.84 -30.33
N PHE A 820 7.20 -2.51 -30.50
CA PHE A 820 7.00 -3.51 -31.55
C PHE A 820 6.20 -2.92 -32.70
N THR A 821 6.73 -2.95 -33.91
CA THR A 821 6.06 -2.48 -35.13
C THR A 821 6.02 -3.64 -36.14
N ASN A 822 5.16 -3.57 -37.15
CA ASN A 822 5.18 -4.52 -38.27
C ASN A 822 5.04 -3.76 -39.61
N GLY A 823 5.09 -4.46 -40.74
CA GLY A 823 4.93 -3.85 -42.07
C GLY A 823 3.56 -3.20 -42.32
N GLU A 824 2.58 -3.39 -41.44
CA GLU A 824 1.25 -2.79 -41.51
C GLU A 824 1.17 -1.46 -40.75
N THR A 825 2.15 -1.16 -39.87
CA THR A 825 2.23 0.10 -39.15
C THR A 825 2.46 1.25 -40.15
N ARG A 826 1.58 2.26 -40.17
CA ARG A 826 1.62 3.38 -41.10
C ARG A 826 2.16 4.62 -40.40
N MET A 827 3.06 5.36 -41.05
CA MET A 827 3.73 6.54 -40.50
C MET A 827 3.75 7.72 -41.50
N SER A 828 2.87 7.71 -42.52
CA SER A 828 2.95 8.69 -43.60
C SER A 828 2.56 10.09 -43.10
N GLY A 829 3.44 11.07 -43.31
CA GLY A 829 3.22 12.43 -42.80
C GLY A 829 3.37 12.60 -41.27
N ALA A 830 3.76 11.57 -40.53
CA ALA A 830 4.01 11.67 -39.09
C ALA A 830 5.22 12.55 -38.78
N PHE A 831 5.13 13.43 -37.79
CA PHE A 831 6.22 14.31 -37.38
C PHE A 831 7.14 13.63 -36.35
N THR A 832 8.25 13.06 -36.82
CA THR A 832 9.15 12.19 -36.01
C THR A 832 10.42 12.88 -35.49
N LYS A 833 10.49 14.21 -35.54
CA LYS A 833 11.69 14.96 -35.12
C LYS A 833 11.95 14.75 -33.62
N ARG A 834 13.20 14.38 -33.25
CA ARG A 834 13.63 14.13 -31.86
C ARG A 834 12.87 13.00 -31.14
N VAL A 835 12.23 12.11 -31.88
CA VAL A 835 11.71 10.85 -31.32
C VAL A 835 12.88 10.02 -30.78
N LYS A 836 12.72 9.48 -29.57
CA LYS A 836 13.68 8.52 -29.01
C LYS A 836 13.24 7.11 -29.42
N THR A 837 14.08 6.42 -30.19
CA THR A 837 13.84 5.04 -30.64
C THR A 837 14.84 4.04 -30.04
N LEU A 838 15.82 4.52 -29.28
CA LEU A 838 16.86 3.71 -28.67
C LEU A 838 16.65 3.55 -27.14
N PRO A 839 16.93 2.37 -26.57
CA PRO A 839 17.44 1.18 -27.25
C PRO A 839 16.40 0.50 -28.15
N LYS A 840 16.86 -0.14 -29.22
CA LYS A 840 16.03 -1.02 -30.05
C LYS A 840 15.84 -2.36 -29.32
N ARG A 841 14.67 -2.97 -29.49
CA ARG A 841 14.43 -4.37 -29.10
C ARG A 841 14.96 -5.26 -30.23
N ASP A 842 15.61 -6.37 -29.89
CA ASP A 842 16.35 -7.29 -30.78
C ASP A 842 15.96 -7.24 -32.29
N GLY A 843 16.72 -6.47 -33.07
CA GLY A 843 16.85 -6.64 -34.52
C GLY A 843 15.82 -6.02 -35.47
N GLU A 844 14.60 -5.68 -35.05
CA GLU A 844 13.59 -5.11 -35.95
C GLU A 844 13.51 -3.57 -35.91
N VAL A 845 13.31 -2.97 -37.08
CA VAL A 845 13.40 -1.53 -37.34
C VAL A 845 12.07 -0.85 -37.00
N VAL A 846 12.09 0.22 -36.18
CA VAL A 846 11.01 1.22 -36.10
C VAL A 846 11.04 2.09 -37.35
#